data_AF-A0A5C7MKE3-F1
#
_entry.id   AF-A0A5C7MKE3-F1
#
_cell.length_a   1.000
_cell.length_b   1.000
_cell.length_c   1.000
_cell.angle_alpha   90.00
_cell.angle_beta   90.00
_cell.angle_gamma   90.00
#
_symmetry.space_group_name_H-M   'P 1'
#
loop_
_entity.id
_entity.type
_entity.pdbx_description
1 polymer ?
#
loop_
_entity_poly.entity_id
_entity_poly.type
_entity_poly.pdbx_seq_one_letter_code
_entity_poly.pdbx_strand_id
1 'polypeptide(L)'
;MPTPYPSPATPTRTDAQALLEQLAGPGAVLRDDQWVAIEALVVQGRRALVVQRTGWGKSAVYFIAAKLLRAAGRGPTVIVSPLLALMRNQVAAAERAGVRAATINSSNVTEWDEVHQRVASGDLDVLLVSPERLNNPDFRDAVLPALAADAGLVVVDEAHCVSDWGHDFRPDYRRIRTLIGELGSGIPVLATTATANDRVVQDVAAQLGVGGGDTLVLRGGLDRESLRLSVVHAGGPAQRAAWLAAHLDSLPGSGIVYTLTVSQAHDIATLLREQGHTVASYTGSTETAEREQLEADLLGNRVKALIATSALGMGFDKPDLGFVVHLGAPSSPIAYYQQVGRAGRATSSAEVILLPGKEDADIWRYFASVAFPSEALVRKVIGELESDRALSTAALEPLVDLNRSRLEMVLKVLDVDGAVRRVKGGWISTGQPWSYDEERYRNLDAARQREQQAMLDYQSTTECRMVFLRSQLDDPELDGQGCGRCDNCAGARYTADVDVEAASAVRDQLMRPGVEIAPRKQWPTGLGSLGIGLSGRISGGAEPGRVIGRLTDLGWGARLRQLLDGPDGEVPDVVVQAAVAVLKAWNWKERPVAVMGLDSERHPLLIGSLVTRLAELGRLQNLGTLYYRLQRRPVT
;
A
#
# COMPACT_ATOMS: atom_id res chain seq x y z
N MET A 1 -18.73 53.15 -17.32
CA MET A 1 -18.79 51.83 -18.00
C MET A 1 -17.47 51.14 -17.73
N PRO A 2 -17.44 49.92 -17.17
CA PRO A 2 -16.19 49.18 -17.06
C PRO A 2 -15.74 48.82 -18.46
N THR A 3 -14.49 49.13 -18.79
CA THR A 3 -13.81 48.65 -19.99
C THR A 3 -13.94 47.13 -20.08
N PRO A 4 -14.33 46.57 -21.23
CA PRO A 4 -14.37 45.12 -21.39
C PRO A 4 -12.94 44.60 -21.25
N TYR A 5 -12.70 43.76 -20.24
CA TYR A 5 -11.48 42.97 -20.17
C TYR A 5 -11.38 42.15 -21.47
N PRO A 6 -10.19 42.07 -22.11
CA PRO A 6 -10.02 41.21 -23.26
C PRO A 6 -10.42 39.79 -22.86
N SER A 7 -11.31 39.17 -23.63
CA SER A 7 -11.65 37.75 -23.45
C SER A 7 -10.34 36.97 -23.45
N PRO A 8 -10.05 36.13 -22.44
CA PRO A 8 -8.80 35.40 -22.39
C PRO A 8 -8.65 34.58 -23.68
N ALA A 9 -7.50 34.69 -24.33
CA ALA A 9 -7.22 33.95 -25.56
C ALA A 9 -7.32 32.45 -25.29
N THR A 10 -7.95 31.71 -26.21
CA THR A 10 -8.07 30.25 -26.10
C THR A 10 -6.66 29.63 -26.05
N PRO A 11 -6.33 28.84 -25.02
CA PRO A 11 -5.01 28.22 -24.90
C PRO A 11 -4.67 27.34 -26.11
N THR A 12 -3.44 27.47 -26.61
CA THR A 12 -2.98 26.77 -27.81
C THR A 12 -1.99 25.65 -27.48
N ARG A 13 -1.76 24.76 -28.45
CA ARG A 13 -0.74 23.70 -28.36
C ARG A 13 0.66 24.28 -28.13
N THR A 14 0.94 25.45 -28.69
CA THR A 14 2.22 26.17 -28.52
C THR A 14 2.41 26.62 -27.08
N ASP A 15 1.35 27.09 -26.41
CA ASP A 15 1.42 27.49 -25.00
C ASP A 15 1.70 26.27 -24.10
N ALA A 16 1.03 25.14 -24.38
CA ALA A 16 1.26 23.88 -23.67
C ALA A 16 2.69 23.35 -23.87
N GLN A 17 3.23 23.44 -25.09
CA GLN A 17 4.61 23.07 -25.42
C GLN A 17 5.62 23.91 -24.63
N ALA A 18 5.44 25.24 -24.57
CA ALA A 18 6.33 26.12 -23.82
C ALA A 18 6.34 25.80 -22.31
N LEU A 19 5.17 25.48 -21.73
CA LEU A 19 5.07 25.03 -20.34
C LEU A 19 5.72 23.67 -20.12
N LEU A 20 5.63 22.75 -21.08
CA LEU A 20 6.30 21.46 -20.99
C LEU A 20 7.83 21.61 -20.98
N GLU A 21 8.39 22.49 -21.83
CA GLU A 21 9.83 22.77 -21.84
C GLU A 21 10.33 23.37 -20.53
N GLN A 22 9.51 24.20 -19.87
CA GLN A 22 9.83 24.71 -18.52
C GLN A 22 9.83 23.60 -17.47
N LEU A 23 8.93 22.61 -17.60
CA LEU A 23 8.78 21.52 -16.63
C LEU A 23 9.77 20.37 -16.82
N ALA A 24 10.07 20.00 -18.07
CA ALA A 24 10.85 18.82 -18.42
C ALA A 24 12.21 19.15 -19.07
N GLY A 25 12.48 20.44 -19.34
CA GLY A 25 13.73 20.95 -19.87
C GLY A 25 13.69 21.28 -21.38
N PRO A 26 14.71 22.01 -21.87
CA PRO A 26 14.80 22.41 -23.27
C PRO A 26 14.84 21.18 -24.19
N GLY A 27 13.89 21.09 -25.12
CA GLY A 27 13.78 19.97 -26.07
C GLY A 27 12.78 18.88 -25.69
N ALA A 28 12.06 19.01 -24.57
CA ALA A 28 10.90 18.17 -24.30
C ALA A 28 9.82 18.39 -25.37
N VAL A 29 9.21 17.33 -25.91
CA VAL A 29 8.21 17.42 -26.98
C VAL A 29 6.85 16.97 -26.48
N LEU A 30 5.83 17.83 -26.65
CA LEU A 30 4.46 17.55 -26.28
C LEU A 30 3.85 16.53 -27.24
N ARG A 31 3.48 15.38 -26.70
CA ARG A 31 2.86 14.29 -27.45
C ARG A 31 1.44 14.64 -27.86
N ASP A 32 0.96 14.06 -28.96
CA ASP A 32 -0.39 14.33 -29.47
C ASP A 32 -1.47 13.92 -28.46
N ASP A 33 -1.31 12.76 -27.82
CA ASP A 33 -2.22 12.25 -26.79
C ASP A 33 -2.21 13.10 -25.50
N GLN A 34 -1.07 13.69 -25.13
CA GLN A 34 -0.97 14.68 -24.07
C GLN A 34 -1.76 15.94 -24.42
N TRP A 35 -1.66 16.43 -25.66
CA TRP A 35 -2.43 17.58 -26.12
C TRP A 35 -3.93 17.30 -26.12
N VAL A 36 -4.38 16.14 -26.61
CA VAL A 36 -5.81 15.76 -26.59
C VAL A 36 -6.38 15.82 -25.17
N ALA A 37 -5.62 15.35 -24.17
CA ALA A 37 -6.02 15.45 -22.77
C ALA A 37 -6.11 16.91 -22.30
N ILE A 38 -5.08 17.73 -22.58
CA ILE A 38 -5.03 19.15 -22.18
C ILE A 38 -6.16 19.94 -22.84
N GLU A 39 -6.39 19.77 -24.14
CA GLU A 39 -7.44 20.44 -24.90
C GLU A 39 -8.83 20.10 -24.36
N ALA A 40 -9.10 18.83 -24.07
CA ALA A 40 -10.36 18.41 -23.48
C ALA A 40 -10.63 19.10 -22.13
N LEU A 41 -9.61 19.23 -21.28
CA LEU A 41 -9.74 19.86 -19.97
C LEU A 41 -9.86 21.38 -20.06
N VAL A 42 -8.98 22.02 -20.83
CA VAL A 42 -8.75 23.46 -20.80
C VAL A 42 -9.66 24.21 -21.78
N VAL A 43 -9.85 23.66 -22.98
CA VAL A 43 -10.64 24.30 -24.05
C VAL A 43 -12.10 23.86 -23.99
N GLN A 44 -12.33 22.56 -23.79
CA GLN A 44 -13.68 21.99 -23.83
C GLN A 44 -14.34 21.90 -22.44
N GLY A 45 -13.58 22.09 -21.35
CA GLY A 45 -14.10 21.96 -19.97
C GLY A 45 -14.63 20.57 -19.64
N ARG A 46 -14.14 19.52 -20.33
CA ARG A 46 -14.61 18.14 -20.18
C ARG A 46 -13.99 17.45 -18.98
N ARG A 47 -14.59 16.30 -18.64
CA ARG A 47 -14.00 15.32 -17.73
C ARG A 47 -13.19 14.31 -18.54
N ALA A 48 -12.00 13.94 -18.06
CA ALA A 48 -11.12 13.01 -18.74
C ALA A 48 -10.55 11.96 -17.77
N LEU A 49 -10.46 10.72 -18.24
CA LEU A 49 -9.75 9.63 -17.59
C LEU A 49 -8.57 9.23 -18.48
N VAL A 50 -7.35 9.45 -17.99
CA VAL A 50 -6.09 9.13 -18.68
C VAL A 50 -5.46 7.89 -18.07
N VAL A 51 -5.47 6.81 -18.83
CA VAL A 51 -4.90 5.50 -18.47
C VAL A 51 -3.66 5.28 -19.33
N GLN A 52 -2.49 5.60 -18.77
CA GLN A 52 -1.23 5.61 -19.51
C GLN A 52 -0.11 5.04 -18.65
N ARG A 53 0.81 4.28 -19.27
CA ARG A 53 1.95 3.65 -18.56
C ARG A 53 2.76 4.63 -17.69
N THR A 54 3.47 4.09 -16.70
CA THR A 54 4.43 4.86 -15.91
C THR A 54 5.48 5.53 -16.82
N GLY A 55 5.91 6.74 -16.48
CA GLY A 55 6.85 7.52 -17.29
C GLY A 55 6.27 8.21 -18.54
N TRP A 56 4.98 8.06 -18.85
CA TRP A 56 4.33 8.77 -19.98
C TRP A 56 4.23 10.30 -19.78
N GLY A 57 4.32 10.78 -18.54
CA GLY A 57 4.22 12.21 -18.22
C GLY A 57 2.82 12.67 -17.80
N LYS A 58 2.04 11.80 -17.14
CA LYS A 58 0.68 12.14 -16.63
C LYS A 58 0.68 13.40 -15.76
N SER A 59 1.73 13.59 -14.97
CA SER A 59 1.90 14.78 -14.15
C SER A 59 2.09 16.07 -14.92
N ALA A 60 2.75 16.02 -16.07
CA ALA A 60 2.91 17.18 -16.93
C ALA A 60 1.55 17.68 -17.43
N VAL A 61 0.65 16.76 -17.81
CA VAL A 61 -0.70 17.09 -18.31
C VAL A 61 -1.46 17.98 -17.33
N TYR A 62 -1.55 17.58 -16.05
CA TYR A 62 -2.32 18.38 -15.09
C TYR A 62 -1.62 19.66 -14.65
N PHE A 63 -0.28 19.71 -14.58
CA PHE A 63 0.42 20.95 -14.25
C PHE A 63 0.31 21.99 -15.38
N ILE A 64 0.40 21.54 -16.63
CA ILE A 64 0.19 22.40 -17.81
C ILE A 64 -1.26 22.89 -17.82
N ALA A 65 -2.24 21.99 -17.66
CA ALA A 65 -3.65 22.36 -17.61
C ALA A 65 -3.94 23.36 -16.48
N ALA A 66 -3.37 23.16 -15.29
CA ALA A 66 -3.49 24.07 -14.16
C ALA A 66 -3.00 25.48 -14.53
N LYS A 67 -1.81 25.63 -15.11
CA LYS A 67 -1.25 26.94 -15.47
C LYS A 67 -2.06 27.63 -16.57
N LEU A 68 -2.52 26.90 -17.58
CA LEU A 68 -3.36 27.46 -18.64
C LEU A 68 -4.71 27.95 -18.10
N LEU A 69 -5.36 27.17 -17.23
CA LEU A 69 -6.62 27.57 -16.58
C LEU A 69 -6.42 28.78 -15.67
N ARG A 70 -5.32 28.83 -14.90
CA ARG A 70 -4.97 29.99 -14.07
C ARG A 70 -4.74 31.24 -14.91
N ALA A 71 -4.03 31.12 -16.04
CA ALA A 71 -3.83 32.23 -16.98
C ALA A 71 -5.15 32.72 -17.60
N ALA A 72 -6.13 31.82 -17.77
CA ALA A 72 -7.49 32.17 -18.20
C ALA A 72 -8.39 32.73 -17.09
N GLY A 73 -7.85 32.99 -15.89
CA GLY A 73 -8.58 33.59 -14.76
C GLY A 73 -9.40 32.60 -13.92
N ARG A 74 -9.22 31.29 -14.11
CA ARG A 74 -9.85 30.25 -13.27
C ARG A 74 -9.12 30.16 -11.92
N GLY A 75 -9.77 29.62 -10.90
CA GLY A 75 -9.13 29.42 -9.60
C GLY A 75 -8.12 28.27 -9.57
N PRO A 76 -7.62 27.90 -8.38
CA PRO A 76 -6.56 26.90 -8.22
C PRO A 76 -7.00 25.51 -8.67
N THR A 77 -6.03 24.68 -9.04
CA THR A 77 -6.26 23.25 -9.30
C THR A 77 -6.16 22.47 -7.99
N VAL A 78 -7.15 21.63 -7.69
CA VAL A 78 -7.14 20.73 -6.54
C VAL A 78 -6.71 19.34 -6.99
N ILE A 79 -5.64 18.80 -6.43
CA ILE A 79 -5.12 17.47 -6.73
C ILE A 79 -5.31 16.55 -5.53
N VAL A 80 -6.13 15.52 -5.68
CA VAL A 80 -6.27 14.44 -4.69
C VAL A 80 -5.25 13.35 -5.02
N SER A 81 -4.33 13.08 -4.08
CA SER A 81 -3.20 12.16 -4.29
C SER A 81 -3.01 11.25 -3.06
N PRO A 82 -2.84 9.91 -3.22
CA PRO A 82 -3.01 8.96 -2.13
C PRO A 82 -1.89 8.99 -1.09
N LEU A 83 -0.67 9.38 -1.47
CA LEU A 83 0.52 9.21 -0.64
C LEU A 83 1.28 10.53 -0.43
N LEU A 84 1.71 10.77 0.81
CA LEU A 84 2.52 11.92 1.17
C LEU A 84 3.82 11.99 0.37
N ALA A 85 4.49 10.85 0.15
CA ALA A 85 5.71 10.78 -0.65
C ALA A 85 5.49 11.25 -2.10
N LEU A 86 4.36 10.86 -2.70
CA LEU A 86 3.96 11.30 -4.04
C LEU A 86 3.69 12.81 -4.04
N MET A 87 2.98 13.33 -3.04
CA MET A 87 2.69 14.76 -2.92
C MET A 87 3.98 15.59 -2.81
N ARG A 88 4.97 15.16 -2.02
CA ARG A 88 6.29 15.84 -1.93
C ARG A 88 6.98 15.92 -3.30
N ASN A 89 7.03 14.80 -4.02
CA ASN A 89 7.64 14.74 -5.35
C ASN A 89 6.89 15.61 -6.37
N GLN A 90 5.55 15.64 -6.28
CA GLN A 90 4.71 16.49 -7.11
C GLN A 90 4.93 17.98 -6.81
N VAL A 91 5.05 18.39 -5.55
CA VAL A 91 5.37 19.77 -5.17
C VAL A 91 6.74 20.17 -5.70
N ALA A 92 7.78 19.37 -5.47
CA ALA A 92 9.13 19.66 -5.97
C ALA A 92 9.21 19.71 -7.51
N ALA A 93 8.37 18.94 -8.21
CA ALA A 93 8.22 19.03 -9.67
C ALA A 93 7.48 20.30 -10.10
N ALA A 94 6.40 20.66 -9.39
CA ALA A 94 5.61 21.86 -9.63
C ALA A 94 6.45 23.14 -9.44
N GLU A 95 7.21 23.22 -8.35
CA GLU A 95 8.06 24.38 -8.02
C GLU A 95 9.15 24.60 -9.08
N ARG A 96 9.78 23.53 -9.57
CA ARG A 96 10.74 23.62 -10.70
C ARG A 96 10.12 24.17 -11.97
N ALA A 97 8.82 23.96 -12.17
CA ALA A 97 8.05 24.48 -13.29
C ALA A 97 7.43 25.87 -13.02
N GLY A 98 7.81 26.54 -11.93
CA GLY A 98 7.25 27.85 -11.55
C GLY A 98 5.76 27.80 -11.19
N VAL A 99 5.25 26.63 -10.77
CA VAL A 99 3.89 26.43 -10.30
C VAL A 99 3.88 26.65 -8.78
N ARG A 100 3.04 27.57 -8.30
CA ARG A 100 2.89 27.82 -6.86
C ARG A 100 2.00 26.74 -6.25
N ALA A 101 2.63 25.73 -5.65
CA ALA A 101 1.95 24.59 -5.05
C ALA A 101 1.99 24.63 -3.52
N ALA A 102 0.95 24.08 -2.88
CA ALA A 102 0.92 23.80 -1.45
C ALA A 102 0.25 22.46 -1.17
N THR A 103 0.46 21.90 0.02
CA THR A 103 -0.18 20.66 0.45
C THR A 103 -1.06 20.87 1.68
N ILE A 104 -2.17 20.14 1.77
CA ILE A 104 -2.93 19.96 3.01
C ILE A 104 -2.95 18.47 3.35
N ASN A 105 -2.29 18.11 4.45
CA ASN A 105 -2.18 16.74 4.92
C ASN A 105 -2.08 16.67 6.45
N SER A 106 -1.99 15.45 6.99
CA SER A 106 -1.92 15.24 8.45
C SER A 106 -0.62 15.70 9.10
N SER A 107 0.44 15.96 8.32
CA SER A 107 1.74 16.38 8.86
C SER A 107 1.91 17.90 8.99
N ASN A 108 1.04 18.72 8.39
CA ASN A 108 1.21 20.17 8.35
C ASN A 108 0.00 20.97 8.86
N VAL A 109 -0.72 20.42 9.84
CA VAL A 109 -1.97 21.01 10.38
C VAL A 109 -1.80 22.47 10.85
N THR A 110 -0.63 22.82 11.37
CA THR A 110 -0.31 24.17 11.84
C THR A 110 -0.18 25.21 10.73
N GLU A 111 0.01 24.78 9.48
CA GLU A 111 0.19 25.65 8.31
C GLU A 111 -1.13 25.91 7.57
N TRP A 112 -2.22 25.25 7.96
CA TRP A 112 -3.46 25.24 7.19
C TRP A 112 -4.08 26.63 7.03
N ASP A 113 -4.10 27.44 8.07
CA ASP A 113 -4.66 28.79 8.01
C ASP A 113 -3.92 29.68 7.01
N GLU A 114 -2.60 29.53 6.93
CA GLU A 114 -1.77 30.21 5.92
C GLU A 114 -2.09 29.71 4.51
N VAL A 115 -2.19 28.39 4.32
CA VAL A 115 -2.57 27.80 3.03
C VAL A 115 -3.95 28.28 2.59
N HIS A 116 -4.93 28.36 3.51
CA HIS A 116 -6.26 28.88 3.21
C HIS A 116 -6.24 30.35 2.80
N GLN A 117 -5.45 31.19 3.46
CA GLN A 117 -5.28 32.59 3.07
C GLN A 117 -4.66 32.72 1.68
N ARG A 118 -3.68 31.87 1.35
CA ARG A 118 -3.06 31.83 0.01
C ARG A 118 -4.01 31.31 -1.08
N VAL A 119 -4.92 30.39 -0.76
CA VAL A 119 -6.00 29.99 -1.66
C VAL A 119 -6.95 31.18 -1.90
N ALA A 120 -7.44 31.80 -0.83
CA ALA A 120 -8.44 32.87 -0.90
C ALA A 120 -7.92 34.15 -1.59
N SER A 121 -6.63 34.45 -1.45
CA SER A 121 -5.97 35.56 -2.16
C SER A 121 -5.64 35.27 -3.63
N GLY A 122 -5.78 34.01 -4.08
CA GLY A 122 -5.40 33.60 -5.42
C GLY A 122 -3.89 33.46 -5.64
N ASP A 123 -3.10 33.30 -4.57
CA ASP A 123 -1.65 33.14 -4.63
C ASP A 123 -1.22 31.72 -5.03
N LEU A 124 -2.11 30.74 -4.93
CA LEU A 124 -1.83 29.34 -5.31
C LEU A 124 -2.32 29.01 -6.70
N ASP A 125 -1.51 28.23 -7.42
CA ASP A 125 -1.88 27.63 -8.69
C ASP A 125 -2.41 26.20 -8.48
N VAL A 126 -1.82 25.47 -7.52
CA VAL A 126 -2.13 24.07 -7.22
C VAL A 126 -2.20 23.82 -5.71
N LEU A 127 -3.23 23.09 -5.28
CA LEU A 127 -3.37 22.57 -3.92
C LEU A 127 -3.45 21.04 -3.95
N LEU A 128 -2.50 20.36 -3.30
CA LEU A 128 -2.54 18.91 -3.16
C LEU A 128 -3.18 18.51 -1.83
N VAL A 129 -4.12 17.57 -1.87
CA VAL A 129 -4.88 17.12 -0.71
C VAL A 129 -4.81 15.59 -0.61
N SER A 130 -4.47 15.07 0.57
CA SER A 130 -4.55 13.62 0.80
C SER A 130 -6.02 13.18 1.00
N PRO A 131 -6.47 12.04 0.44
CA PRO A 131 -7.85 11.55 0.51
C PRO A 131 -8.40 11.46 1.93
N GLU A 132 -7.57 11.04 2.88
CA GLU A 132 -7.83 10.97 4.32
C GLU A 132 -8.36 12.30 4.92
N ARG A 133 -8.04 13.44 4.29
CA ARG A 133 -8.51 14.78 4.71
C ARG A 133 -9.92 15.09 4.22
N LEU A 134 -10.38 14.45 3.14
CA LEU A 134 -11.79 14.46 2.75
C LEU A 134 -12.69 13.86 3.85
N ASN A 135 -12.10 13.12 4.81
CA ASN A 135 -12.79 12.61 5.99
C ASN A 135 -12.60 13.42 7.29
N ASN A 136 -11.82 14.49 7.26
CA ASN A 136 -11.73 15.38 8.41
C ASN A 136 -12.97 16.30 8.43
N PRO A 137 -13.75 16.35 9.54
CA PRO A 137 -14.98 17.16 9.59
C PRO A 137 -14.72 18.65 9.31
N ASP A 138 -13.69 19.23 9.91
CA ASP A 138 -13.36 20.65 9.74
C ASP A 138 -12.99 20.96 8.28
N PHE A 139 -12.17 20.12 7.65
CA PHE A 139 -11.80 20.29 6.24
C PHE A 139 -13.00 20.09 5.30
N ARG A 140 -13.78 19.03 5.52
CA ARG A 140 -14.95 18.70 4.70
C ARG A 140 -16.03 19.79 4.79
N ASP A 141 -16.30 20.30 5.97
CA ASP A 141 -17.46 21.18 6.20
C ASP A 141 -17.12 22.66 5.98
N ALA A 142 -15.85 23.07 6.15
CA ALA A 142 -15.44 24.48 6.01
C ALA A 142 -14.60 24.79 4.76
N VAL A 143 -13.75 23.85 4.32
CA VAL A 143 -12.72 24.14 3.29
C VAL A 143 -13.14 23.62 1.91
N LEU A 144 -13.64 22.39 1.88
CA LEU A 144 -14.01 21.71 0.64
C LEU A 144 -15.10 22.44 -0.17
N PRO A 145 -16.15 23.05 0.42
CA PRO A 145 -17.14 23.82 -0.33
C PRO A 145 -16.55 25.06 -1.00
N ALA A 146 -15.66 25.79 -0.30
CA ALA A 146 -14.99 26.96 -0.86
C ALA A 146 -14.04 26.58 -1.99
N LEU A 147 -13.26 25.50 -1.81
CA LEU A 147 -12.42 24.94 -2.87
C LEU A 147 -13.23 24.47 -4.08
N ALA A 148 -14.37 23.81 -3.86
CA ALA A 148 -15.23 23.30 -4.92
C ALA A 148 -15.90 24.42 -5.74
N ALA A 149 -16.24 25.54 -5.10
CA ALA A 149 -16.86 26.69 -5.78
C ALA A 149 -15.88 27.40 -6.74
N ASP A 150 -14.63 27.56 -6.32
CA ASP A 150 -13.64 28.36 -7.06
C ASP A 150 -12.60 27.51 -7.83
N ALA A 151 -12.66 26.17 -7.75
CA ALA A 151 -11.66 25.31 -8.40
C ALA A 151 -11.59 25.52 -9.92
N GLY A 152 -10.38 25.70 -10.43
CA GLY A 152 -10.12 25.76 -11.86
C GLY A 152 -10.21 24.39 -12.53
N LEU A 153 -9.71 23.35 -11.84
CA LEU A 153 -9.64 21.95 -12.24
C LEU A 153 -9.57 21.07 -10.98
N VAL A 154 -10.20 19.90 -11.03
CA VAL A 154 -10.01 18.85 -10.02
C VAL A 154 -9.26 17.67 -10.64
N VAL A 155 -8.20 17.22 -9.99
CA VAL A 155 -7.38 16.08 -10.41
C VAL A 155 -7.50 14.97 -9.37
N VAL A 156 -7.76 13.76 -9.84
CA VAL A 156 -7.76 12.52 -9.04
C VAL A 156 -6.60 11.68 -9.54
N ASP A 157 -5.48 11.73 -8.84
CA ASP A 157 -4.31 10.93 -9.19
C ASP A 157 -4.41 9.51 -8.59
N GLU A 158 -3.77 8.55 -9.25
CA GLU A 158 -3.91 7.12 -8.97
C GLU A 158 -5.38 6.68 -8.85
N ALA A 159 -6.20 7.11 -9.81
CA ALA A 159 -7.66 6.96 -9.77
C ALA A 159 -8.16 5.51 -9.69
N HIS A 160 -7.30 4.51 -9.90
CA HIS A 160 -7.64 3.12 -9.62
C HIS A 160 -8.02 2.89 -8.14
N CYS A 161 -7.54 3.72 -7.21
CA CYS A 161 -7.90 3.68 -5.78
C CYS A 161 -9.38 4.01 -5.51
N VAL A 162 -10.06 4.68 -6.46
CA VAL A 162 -11.50 5.00 -6.42
C VAL A 162 -12.35 3.74 -6.59
N SER A 163 -11.87 2.79 -7.40
CA SER A 163 -12.61 1.60 -7.75
C SER A 163 -12.45 0.52 -6.70
N ASP A 164 -13.54 -0.11 -6.28
CA ASP A 164 -13.47 -1.31 -5.42
C ASP A 164 -12.75 -2.47 -6.13
N TRP A 165 -12.74 -2.43 -7.47
CA TRP A 165 -12.05 -3.38 -8.33
C TRP A 165 -10.57 -3.06 -8.53
N GLY A 166 -10.12 -1.91 -8.00
CA GLY A 166 -8.72 -1.51 -7.99
C GLY A 166 -7.93 -2.34 -6.99
N HIS A 167 -6.65 -2.59 -7.30
CA HIS A 167 -5.76 -3.39 -6.46
C HIS A 167 -5.30 -2.67 -5.18
N ASP A 168 -5.52 -1.35 -5.08
CA ASP A 168 -5.29 -0.53 -3.87
C ASP A 168 -6.53 0.32 -3.55
N PHE A 169 -7.71 -0.31 -3.45
CA PHE A 169 -8.94 0.39 -3.07
C PHE A 169 -8.80 1.11 -1.72
N ARG A 170 -9.27 2.37 -1.67
CA ARG A 170 -9.26 3.20 -0.46
C ARG A 170 -10.65 3.76 -0.19
N PRO A 171 -11.28 3.44 0.96
CA PRO A 171 -12.62 3.94 1.30
C PRO A 171 -12.74 5.47 1.21
N ASP A 172 -11.70 6.21 1.60
CA ASP A 172 -11.68 7.67 1.55
C ASP A 172 -11.83 8.24 0.12
N TYR A 173 -11.48 7.47 -0.92
CA TYR A 173 -11.66 7.88 -2.31
C TYR A 173 -13.13 7.85 -2.76
N ARG A 174 -14.01 7.05 -2.14
CA ARG A 174 -15.44 7.06 -2.52
C ARG A 174 -16.08 8.45 -2.31
N ARG A 175 -15.53 9.27 -1.40
CA ARG A 175 -15.98 10.66 -1.21
C ARG A 175 -15.65 11.58 -2.37
N ILE A 176 -14.71 11.21 -3.23
CA ILE A 176 -14.40 11.97 -4.44
C ILE A 176 -15.62 11.98 -5.36
N ARG A 177 -16.41 10.90 -5.39
CA ARG A 177 -17.69 10.87 -6.11
C ARG A 177 -18.65 11.96 -5.62
N THR A 178 -18.77 12.12 -4.30
CA THR A 178 -19.60 13.17 -3.69
C THR A 178 -19.05 14.55 -4.03
N LEU A 179 -17.75 14.77 -3.85
CA LEU A 179 -17.07 16.01 -4.23
C LEU A 179 -17.37 16.37 -5.69
N ILE A 180 -17.20 15.43 -6.63
CA ILE A 180 -17.45 15.65 -8.07
C ILE A 180 -18.91 15.99 -8.35
N GLY A 181 -19.86 15.37 -7.63
CA GLY A 181 -21.29 15.67 -7.74
C GLY A 181 -21.67 17.07 -7.23
N GLU A 182 -20.87 17.63 -6.33
CA GLU A 182 -21.06 18.97 -5.75
C GLU A 182 -20.30 20.08 -6.50
N LEU A 183 -19.44 19.72 -7.47
CA LEU A 183 -18.72 20.71 -8.29
C LEU A 183 -19.69 21.54 -9.15
N GLY A 184 -19.37 22.83 -9.30
CA GLY A 184 -20.07 23.71 -10.22
C GLY A 184 -20.04 23.20 -11.67
N SER A 185 -21.09 23.51 -12.43
CA SER A 185 -21.13 23.18 -13.86
C SER A 185 -19.98 23.86 -14.60
N GLY A 186 -19.21 23.08 -15.35
CA GLY A 186 -18.04 23.58 -16.12
C GLY A 186 -16.71 23.55 -15.39
N ILE A 187 -16.60 22.90 -14.21
CA ILE A 187 -15.30 22.53 -13.63
C ILE A 187 -14.82 21.23 -14.28
N PRO A 188 -13.69 21.24 -15.04
CA PRO A 188 -13.13 20.04 -15.61
C PRO A 188 -12.60 19.13 -14.50
N VAL A 189 -12.61 17.82 -14.77
CA VAL A 189 -12.07 16.80 -13.87
C VAL A 189 -11.12 15.91 -14.65
N LEU A 190 -9.91 15.72 -14.13
CA LEU A 190 -8.95 14.76 -14.67
C LEU A 190 -8.75 13.62 -13.68
N ALA A 191 -8.90 12.39 -14.13
CA ALA A 191 -8.41 11.23 -13.41
C ALA A 191 -7.21 10.64 -14.14
N THR A 192 -6.15 10.30 -13.39
CA THR A 192 -4.95 9.68 -13.93
C THR A 192 -4.67 8.35 -13.26
N THR A 193 -4.33 7.33 -14.04
CA THR A 193 -3.83 6.06 -13.49
C THR A 193 -2.84 5.42 -14.45
N ALA A 194 -1.89 4.66 -13.90
CA ALA A 194 -0.96 3.88 -14.71
C ALA A 194 -1.47 2.49 -15.08
N THR A 195 -2.35 1.95 -14.25
CA THR A 195 -2.72 0.54 -14.28
C THR A 195 -4.22 0.43 -13.99
N ALA A 196 -4.98 0.15 -15.05
CA ALA A 196 -6.41 -0.12 -14.96
C ALA A 196 -6.80 -1.03 -16.13
N ASN A 197 -7.54 -2.09 -15.81
CA ASN A 197 -8.23 -2.93 -16.78
C ASN A 197 -9.63 -2.35 -17.07
N ASP A 198 -10.36 -2.91 -18.03
CA ASP A 198 -11.60 -2.32 -18.55
C ASP A 198 -12.65 -2.10 -17.47
N ARG A 199 -12.80 -3.05 -16.54
CA ARG A 199 -13.73 -2.93 -15.41
C ARG A 199 -13.38 -1.75 -14.49
N VAL A 200 -12.09 -1.52 -14.21
CA VAL A 200 -11.65 -0.39 -13.37
C VAL A 200 -11.84 0.93 -14.13
N VAL A 201 -11.56 0.94 -15.44
CA VAL A 201 -11.78 2.12 -16.30
C VAL A 201 -13.26 2.50 -16.34
N GLN A 202 -14.15 1.53 -16.54
CA GLN A 202 -15.60 1.75 -16.56
C GLN A 202 -16.12 2.26 -15.23
N ASP A 203 -15.71 1.67 -14.11
CA ASP A 203 -16.11 2.09 -12.77
C ASP A 203 -15.61 3.52 -12.46
N VAL A 204 -14.34 3.81 -12.70
CA VAL A 204 -13.79 5.17 -12.50
C VAL A 204 -14.51 6.17 -13.40
N ALA A 205 -14.70 5.89 -14.68
CA ALA A 205 -15.40 6.79 -15.60
C ALA A 205 -16.86 7.05 -15.15
N ALA A 206 -17.57 6.02 -14.68
CA ALA A 206 -18.92 6.17 -14.14
C ALA A 206 -18.95 7.04 -12.88
N GLN A 207 -17.97 6.89 -11.99
CA GLN A 207 -17.85 7.73 -10.79
C GLN A 207 -17.50 9.19 -11.11
N LEU A 208 -16.69 9.42 -12.14
CA LEU A 208 -16.40 10.77 -12.65
C LEU A 208 -17.59 11.39 -13.39
N GLY A 209 -18.46 10.58 -14.00
CA GLY A 209 -19.64 11.05 -14.76
C GLY A 209 -20.81 11.54 -13.89
N VAL A 210 -20.74 11.38 -12.57
CA VAL A 210 -21.79 11.81 -11.63
C VAL A 210 -22.07 13.30 -11.77
N GLY A 211 -23.35 13.67 -11.91
CA GLY A 211 -23.76 15.04 -12.23
C GLY A 211 -23.96 15.33 -13.73
N GLY A 212 -23.94 14.30 -14.60
CA GLY A 212 -24.39 14.40 -15.99
C GLY A 212 -23.30 14.73 -17.02
N GLY A 213 -22.02 14.59 -16.67
CA GLY A 213 -20.90 14.84 -17.57
C GLY A 213 -20.44 13.57 -18.31
N ASP A 214 -20.29 13.66 -19.63
CA ASP A 214 -19.59 12.64 -20.42
C ASP A 214 -18.08 12.65 -20.10
N THR A 215 -17.47 11.47 -19.94
CA THR A 215 -16.06 11.33 -19.57
C THR A 215 -15.26 10.83 -20.77
N LEU A 216 -14.31 11.64 -21.23
CA LEU A 216 -13.36 11.24 -22.26
C LEU A 216 -12.36 10.23 -21.70
N VAL A 217 -12.38 8.99 -22.20
CA VAL A 217 -11.39 7.97 -21.82
C VAL A 217 -10.25 7.96 -22.83
N LEU A 218 -9.04 8.22 -22.37
CA LEU A 218 -7.80 8.16 -23.15
C LEU A 218 -6.93 7.03 -22.61
N ARG A 219 -6.69 6.01 -23.44
CA ARG A 219 -5.87 4.85 -23.10
C ARG A 219 -4.81 4.63 -24.17
N GLY A 220 -3.59 4.34 -23.75
CA GLY A 220 -2.48 4.03 -24.65
C GLY A 220 -1.79 2.72 -24.29
N GLY A 221 -0.85 2.32 -25.14
CA GLY A 221 -0.11 1.07 -25.02
C GLY A 221 0.64 0.93 -23.69
N LEU A 222 0.49 -0.25 -23.10
CA LEU A 222 1.14 -0.65 -21.87
C LEU A 222 2.49 -1.35 -22.13
N ASP A 223 3.00 -1.35 -23.36
CA ASP A 223 4.31 -1.94 -23.59
C ASP A 223 5.45 -1.10 -22.98
N ARG A 224 6.47 -1.82 -22.50
CA ARG A 224 7.67 -1.25 -21.89
C ARG A 224 8.91 -1.97 -22.44
N GLU A 225 9.50 -1.39 -23.49
CA GLU A 225 10.64 -1.96 -24.21
C GLU A 225 11.88 -2.18 -23.34
N SER A 226 12.07 -1.34 -22.33
CA SER A 226 13.19 -1.45 -21.39
C SER A 226 13.07 -2.64 -20.43
N LEU A 227 11.89 -3.23 -20.23
CA LEU A 227 11.70 -4.26 -19.22
C LEU A 227 12.04 -5.66 -19.73
N ARG A 228 12.88 -6.36 -18.96
CA ARG A 228 13.32 -7.74 -19.18
C ARG A 228 12.73 -8.65 -18.11
N LEU A 229 11.57 -9.24 -18.41
CA LEU A 229 10.82 -10.09 -17.48
C LEU A 229 11.41 -11.51 -17.40
N SER A 230 11.50 -12.06 -16.19
CA SER A 230 11.92 -13.44 -15.93
C SER A 230 11.22 -14.02 -14.69
N VAL A 231 10.89 -15.32 -14.73
CA VAL A 231 10.45 -16.07 -13.53
C VAL A 231 11.48 -17.16 -13.23
N VAL A 232 11.94 -17.20 -11.98
CA VAL A 232 12.97 -18.14 -11.53
C VAL A 232 12.41 -18.98 -10.38
N HIS A 233 12.27 -20.29 -10.62
CA HIS A 233 11.76 -21.25 -9.64
C HIS A 233 12.88 -21.77 -8.73
N ALA A 234 13.48 -20.90 -7.92
CA ALA A 234 14.62 -21.23 -7.05
C ALA A 234 14.24 -22.03 -5.77
N GLY A 235 13.13 -22.77 -5.77
CA GLY A 235 12.75 -23.66 -4.66
C GLY A 235 12.15 -22.96 -3.43
N GLY A 236 12.55 -23.38 -2.23
CA GLY A 236 11.97 -22.92 -0.96
C GLY A 236 12.43 -21.52 -0.51
N PRO A 237 11.92 -21.01 0.62
CA PRO A 237 12.26 -19.69 1.14
C PRO A 237 13.78 -19.44 1.28
N ALA A 238 14.51 -20.40 1.84
CA ALA A 238 15.96 -20.28 2.03
C ALA A 238 16.72 -20.30 0.71
N GLN A 239 16.32 -21.16 -0.24
CA GLN A 239 16.96 -21.19 -1.56
C GLN A 239 16.71 -19.90 -2.35
N ARG A 240 15.48 -19.34 -2.32
CA ARG A 240 15.21 -18.05 -2.97
C ARG A 240 15.98 -16.89 -2.34
N ALA A 241 16.12 -16.87 -1.03
CA ALA A 241 16.92 -15.87 -0.32
C ALA A 241 18.41 -16.00 -0.65
N ALA A 242 18.95 -17.23 -0.71
CA ALA A 242 20.31 -17.51 -1.15
C ALA A 242 20.53 -17.16 -2.63
N TRP A 243 19.55 -17.44 -3.49
CA TRP A 243 19.57 -17.03 -4.89
C TRP A 243 19.68 -15.51 -5.02
N LEU A 244 18.84 -14.77 -4.28
CA LEU A 244 18.87 -13.32 -4.27
C LEU A 244 20.24 -12.79 -3.83
N ALA A 245 20.78 -13.31 -2.73
CA ALA A 245 22.12 -12.93 -2.25
C ALA A 245 23.20 -13.15 -3.30
N ALA A 246 23.21 -14.32 -3.95
CA ALA A 246 24.21 -14.66 -4.97
C ALA A 246 24.14 -13.77 -6.22
N HIS A 247 22.97 -13.24 -6.57
CA HIS A 247 22.77 -12.48 -7.80
C HIS A 247 22.70 -10.97 -7.59
N LEU A 248 22.45 -10.48 -6.37
CA LEU A 248 22.11 -9.07 -6.13
C LEU A 248 23.14 -8.10 -6.71
N ASP A 249 24.43 -8.31 -6.45
CA ASP A 249 25.49 -7.41 -6.90
C ASP A 249 25.71 -7.46 -8.41
N SER A 250 25.35 -8.56 -9.08
CA SER A 250 25.40 -8.70 -10.54
C SER A 250 24.30 -7.92 -11.27
N LEU A 251 23.20 -7.59 -10.58
CA LEU A 251 22.10 -6.83 -11.18
C LEU A 251 22.54 -5.39 -11.49
N PRO A 252 22.07 -4.77 -12.57
CA PRO A 252 22.53 -3.46 -12.99
C PRO A 252 22.08 -2.35 -12.03
N GLY A 253 23.00 -1.47 -11.65
CA GLY A 253 22.70 -0.30 -10.82
C GLY A 253 22.10 -0.66 -9.46
N SER A 254 21.16 0.16 -8.99
CA SER A 254 20.35 -0.09 -7.78
C SER A 254 18.92 -0.46 -8.14
N GLY A 255 18.23 -1.15 -7.23
CA GLY A 255 16.87 -1.64 -7.48
C GLY A 255 15.99 -1.74 -6.25
N ILE A 256 14.83 -2.37 -6.43
CA ILE A 256 13.88 -2.68 -5.35
C ILE A 256 13.71 -4.19 -5.28
N VAL A 257 13.70 -4.74 -4.06
CA VAL A 257 13.30 -6.13 -3.81
C VAL A 257 11.96 -6.12 -3.09
N TYR A 258 10.88 -6.50 -3.76
CA TYR A 258 9.56 -6.61 -3.16
C TYR A 258 9.38 -7.91 -2.38
N THR A 259 8.84 -7.80 -1.18
CA THR A 259 8.43 -8.91 -0.29
C THR A 259 6.96 -8.76 0.07
N LEU A 260 6.28 -9.87 0.36
CA LEU A 260 4.83 -9.85 0.65
C LEU A 260 4.51 -9.38 2.07
N THR A 261 5.44 -9.51 3.02
CA THR A 261 5.22 -9.17 4.43
C THR A 261 6.30 -8.24 4.99
N VAL A 262 5.93 -7.48 6.03
CA VAL A 262 6.85 -6.60 6.75
C VAL A 262 7.95 -7.40 7.46
N SER A 263 7.64 -8.58 8.00
CA SER A 263 8.65 -9.45 8.62
C SER A 263 9.67 -9.91 7.59
N GLN A 264 9.20 -10.36 6.42
CA GLN A 264 10.07 -10.81 5.33
C GLN A 264 11.03 -9.69 4.86
N ALA A 265 10.54 -8.45 4.75
CA ALA A 265 11.39 -7.31 4.38
C ALA A 265 12.56 -7.10 5.36
N HIS A 266 12.29 -7.15 6.66
CA HIS A 266 13.30 -6.99 7.70
C HIS A 266 14.28 -8.18 7.77
N ASP A 267 13.76 -9.40 7.66
CA ASP A 267 14.57 -10.62 7.75
C ASP A 267 15.56 -10.69 6.57
N ILE A 268 15.09 -10.40 5.35
CA ILE A 268 15.92 -10.40 4.14
C ILE A 268 16.92 -9.23 4.16
N ALA A 269 16.52 -8.03 4.60
CA ALA A 269 17.45 -6.92 4.74
C ALA A 269 18.56 -7.21 5.77
N THR A 270 18.24 -7.95 6.84
CA THR A 270 19.24 -8.36 7.83
C THR A 270 20.17 -9.42 7.26
N LEU A 271 19.60 -10.45 6.63
CA LEU A 271 20.34 -11.52 5.94
C LEU A 271 21.37 -10.96 4.95
N LEU A 272 20.92 -10.10 4.03
CA LEU A 272 21.77 -9.55 2.98
C LEU A 272 22.85 -8.60 3.54
N ARG A 273 22.55 -7.83 4.59
CA ARG A 273 23.56 -6.98 5.26
C ARG A 273 24.64 -7.81 5.94
N GLU A 274 24.27 -8.90 6.61
CA GLU A 274 25.24 -9.82 7.23
C GLU A 274 26.14 -10.51 6.19
N GLN A 275 25.67 -10.61 4.94
CA GLN A 275 26.44 -11.09 3.80
C GLN A 275 27.21 -9.99 3.05
N GLY A 276 27.18 -8.75 3.55
CA GLY A 276 27.98 -7.63 3.03
C GLY A 276 27.27 -6.74 1.99
N HIS A 277 26.01 -7.01 1.65
CA HIS A 277 25.28 -6.15 0.72
C HIS A 277 24.81 -4.85 1.39
N THR A 278 24.90 -3.75 0.65
CA THR A 278 24.42 -2.44 1.12
C THR A 278 22.92 -2.32 0.84
N VAL A 279 22.08 -2.84 1.74
CA VAL A 279 20.62 -2.81 1.62
C VAL A 279 19.93 -2.33 2.89
N ALA A 280 18.68 -1.89 2.78
CA ALA A 280 17.85 -1.51 3.91
C ALA A 280 16.39 -1.95 3.70
N SER A 281 15.66 -2.17 4.80
CA SER A 281 14.23 -2.48 4.75
C SER A 281 13.38 -1.22 4.65
N TYR A 282 12.38 -1.21 3.78
CA TYR A 282 11.42 -0.10 3.65
C TYR A 282 9.98 -0.63 3.71
N THR A 283 9.21 -0.26 4.72
CA THR A 283 7.87 -0.82 4.93
C THR A 283 6.84 0.22 5.41
N GLY A 284 5.59 -0.21 5.55
CA GLY A 284 4.51 0.58 6.13
C GLY A 284 4.80 1.07 7.56
N SER A 285 5.72 0.42 8.29
CA SER A 285 6.12 0.80 9.64
C SER A 285 7.41 1.63 9.72
N THR A 286 8.08 1.90 8.60
CA THR A 286 9.25 2.79 8.56
C THR A 286 8.82 4.22 8.90
N GLU A 287 9.54 4.87 9.82
CA GLU A 287 9.26 6.23 10.27
C GLU A 287 9.45 7.25 9.14
N THR A 288 8.71 8.36 9.16
CA THR A 288 8.69 9.32 8.03
C THR A 288 10.08 9.89 7.69
N ALA A 289 10.87 10.28 8.69
CA ALA A 289 12.21 10.81 8.48
C ALA A 289 13.18 9.74 7.92
N GLU A 290 13.04 8.49 8.38
CA GLU A 290 13.81 7.37 7.86
C GLU A 290 13.43 7.05 6.40
N ARG A 291 12.14 7.11 6.05
CA ARG A 291 11.69 6.96 4.66
C ARG A 291 12.35 7.96 3.73
N GLU A 292 12.38 9.24 4.11
CA GLU A 292 13.02 10.29 3.31
C GLU A 292 14.50 10.00 3.08
N GLN A 293 15.22 9.59 4.13
CA GLN A 293 16.62 9.23 4.01
C GLN A 293 16.83 8.03 3.08
N LEU A 294 16.04 6.95 3.25
CA LEU A 294 16.14 5.74 2.43
C LEU A 294 15.77 6.00 0.96
N GLU A 295 14.73 6.80 0.70
CA GLU A 295 14.36 7.26 -0.64
C GLU A 295 15.51 8.03 -1.27
N ALA A 296 16.11 8.98 -0.53
CA ALA A 296 17.27 9.74 -1.00
C ALA A 296 18.49 8.84 -1.24
N ASP A 297 18.70 7.82 -0.41
CA ASP A 297 19.81 6.87 -0.54
C ASP A 297 19.67 6.02 -1.80
N LEU A 298 18.47 5.53 -2.08
CA LEU A 298 18.19 4.79 -3.30
C LEU A 298 18.30 5.70 -4.53
N LEU A 299 17.74 6.93 -4.48
CA LEU A 299 17.88 7.91 -5.56
C LEU A 299 19.35 8.21 -5.87
N GLY A 300 20.17 8.40 -4.84
CA GLY A 300 21.60 8.68 -4.94
C GLY A 300 22.49 7.45 -5.15
N ASN A 301 21.94 6.26 -5.38
CA ASN A 301 22.69 5.00 -5.54
C ASN A 301 23.62 4.67 -4.34
N ARG A 302 23.28 5.14 -3.13
CA ARG A 302 24.01 4.86 -1.87
C ARG A 302 23.65 3.51 -1.27
N VAL A 303 22.50 2.95 -1.64
CA VAL A 303 22.12 1.56 -1.36
C VAL A 303 21.98 0.79 -2.66
N LYS A 304 22.35 -0.49 -2.63
CA LYS A 304 22.16 -1.42 -3.74
C LYS A 304 20.67 -1.72 -3.96
N ALA A 305 19.93 -1.93 -2.88
CA ALA A 305 18.51 -2.15 -2.94
C ALA A 305 17.78 -1.73 -1.66
N LEU A 306 16.52 -1.33 -1.83
CA LEU A 306 15.55 -1.33 -0.73
C LEU A 306 14.74 -2.62 -0.77
N ILE A 307 14.73 -3.34 0.35
CA ILE A 307 13.90 -4.53 0.56
C ILE A 307 12.56 -4.05 1.10
N ALA A 308 11.52 -4.10 0.29
CA ALA A 308 10.31 -3.36 0.54
C ALA A 308 9.03 -4.18 0.42
N THR A 309 8.00 -3.80 1.18
CA THR A 309 6.63 -4.20 0.84
C THR A 309 6.08 -3.27 -0.25
N SER A 310 4.79 -3.44 -0.61
CA SER A 310 4.08 -2.49 -1.48
C SER A 310 4.08 -1.04 -0.99
N ALA A 311 4.52 -0.79 0.25
CA ALA A 311 4.73 0.55 0.80
C ALA A 311 5.75 1.38 0.01
N LEU A 312 6.81 0.77 -0.55
CA LEU A 312 7.69 1.44 -1.52
C LEU A 312 7.06 1.36 -2.91
N GLY A 313 5.85 1.89 -3.00
CA GLY A 313 5.01 1.83 -4.16
C GLY A 313 4.81 3.23 -4.71
N MET A 314 3.58 3.69 -4.69
CA MET A 314 3.15 4.88 -5.43
C MET A 314 4.04 6.11 -5.11
N GLY A 315 4.40 6.87 -6.14
CA GLY A 315 5.16 8.11 -5.98
C GLY A 315 6.68 8.04 -5.86
N PHE A 316 7.31 6.89 -5.63
CA PHE A 316 8.77 6.80 -5.80
C PHE A 316 9.12 6.75 -7.29
N ASP A 317 9.89 7.75 -7.76
CA ASP A 317 10.29 7.89 -9.16
C ASP A 317 11.81 8.04 -9.28
N LYS A 318 12.49 6.93 -9.56
CA LYS A 318 13.91 6.88 -9.88
C LYS A 318 14.08 6.54 -11.37
N PRO A 319 14.59 7.46 -12.21
CA PRO A 319 14.67 7.25 -13.66
C PRO A 319 15.56 6.06 -14.07
N ASP A 320 16.65 5.84 -13.33
CA ASP A 320 17.72 4.87 -13.58
C ASP A 320 17.59 3.59 -12.74
N LEU A 321 16.40 3.25 -12.24
CA LEU A 321 16.19 2.01 -11.48
C LEU A 321 16.47 0.80 -12.37
N GLY A 322 17.54 0.07 -12.07
CA GLY A 322 18.10 -0.96 -12.95
C GLY A 322 17.44 -2.33 -12.79
N PHE A 323 16.84 -2.61 -11.62
CA PHE A 323 16.11 -3.86 -11.43
C PHE A 323 14.96 -3.75 -10.43
N VAL A 324 14.01 -4.68 -10.58
CA VAL A 324 12.99 -5.01 -9.59
C VAL A 324 12.96 -6.52 -9.41
N VAL A 325 13.16 -6.99 -8.18
CA VAL A 325 13.04 -8.41 -7.83
C VAL A 325 11.82 -8.61 -6.94
N HIS A 326 11.03 -9.65 -7.18
CA HIS A 326 9.91 -10.04 -6.34
C HIS A 326 10.24 -11.34 -5.63
N LEU A 327 10.47 -11.28 -4.32
CA LEU A 327 10.62 -12.44 -3.45
C LEU A 327 9.25 -12.86 -2.93
N GLY A 328 8.52 -13.59 -3.78
CA GLY A 328 7.10 -13.89 -3.65
C GLY A 328 6.26 -13.08 -4.63
N ALA A 329 5.25 -13.72 -5.21
CA ALA A 329 4.37 -13.13 -6.20
C ALA A 329 3.30 -12.25 -5.54
N PRO A 330 3.04 -11.02 -6.04
CA PRO A 330 1.87 -10.26 -5.62
C PRO A 330 0.59 -10.99 -6.03
N SER A 331 -0.54 -10.66 -5.39
CA SER A 331 -1.82 -11.36 -5.57
C SER A 331 -2.58 -11.00 -6.85
N SER A 332 -2.03 -10.10 -7.68
CA SER A 332 -2.71 -9.56 -8.86
C SER A 332 -1.73 -9.14 -9.95
N PRO A 333 -2.01 -9.43 -11.25
CA PRO A 333 -1.19 -8.97 -12.36
C PRO A 333 -1.11 -7.44 -12.46
N ILE A 334 -2.17 -6.75 -12.01
CA ILE A 334 -2.25 -5.28 -12.01
C ILE A 334 -1.21 -4.71 -11.05
N ALA A 335 -1.17 -5.25 -9.82
CA ALA A 335 -0.19 -4.86 -8.81
C ALA A 335 1.25 -5.18 -9.25
N TYR A 336 1.45 -6.36 -9.85
CA TYR A 336 2.75 -6.75 -10.40
C TYR A 336 3.21 -5.77 -11.48
N TYR A 337 2.37 -5.48 -12.46
CA TYR A 337 2.69 -4.57 -13.56
C TYR A 337 3.00 -3.14 -13.06
N GLN A 338 2.26 -2.65 -12.06
CA GLN A 338 2.54 -1.34 -11.44
C GLN A 338 3.92 -1.30 -10.76
N GLN A 339 4.30 -2.38 -10.08
CA GLN A 339 5.57 -2.50 -9.36
C GLN A 339 6.76 -2.60 -10.33
N VAL A 340 6.65 -3.42 -11.38
CA VAL A 340 7.74 -3.59 -12.36
C VAL A 340 7.90 -2.37 -13.27
N GLY A 341 6.82 -1.61 -13.51
CA GLY A 341 6.84 -0.33 -14.24
C GLY A 341 7.66 0.79 -13.58
N ARG A 342 8.24 0.53 -12.41
CA ARG A 342 9.22 1.42 -11.75
C ARG A 342 10.60 1.33 -12.36
N ALA A 343 10.96 0.15 -12.85
CA ALA A 343 12.26 -0.10 -13.46
C ALA A 343 12.34 0.53 -14.86
N GLY A 344 13.54 0.96 -15.23
CA GLY A 344 13.90 1.35 -16.60
C GLY A 344 13.04 2.42 -17.23
N ARG A 345 12.80 3.55 -16.53
CA ARG A 345 12.09 4.70 -17.09
C ARG A 345 12.95 5.52 -18.05
N ALA A 346 14.21 5.73 -17.70
CA ALA A 346 15.22 6.43 -18.51
C ALA A 346 16.43 5.54 -18.81
N THR A 347 16.25 4.22 -18.83
CA THR A 347 17.30 3.26 -19.19
C THR A 347 16.87 2.44 -20.40
N SER A 348 17.85 1.96 -21.16
CA SER A 348 17.62 1.06 -22.30
C SER A 348 17.22 -0.36 -21.86
N SER A 349 17.45 -0.70 -20.59
CA SER A 349 17.19 -2.02 -20.05
C SER A 349 17.06 -1.98 -18.53
N ALA A 350 16.11 -2.76 -17.99
CA ALA A 350 15.98 -3.04 -16.57
C ALA A 350 15.49 -4.48 -16.34
N GLU A 351 16.08 -5.14 -15.36
CA GLU A 351 15.82 -6.54 -15.03
C GLU A 351 14.61 -6.65 -14.11
N VAL A 352 13.67 -7.54 -14.45
CA VAL A 352 12.47 -7.81 -13.65
C VAL A 352 12.40 -9.30 -13.38
N ILE A 353 12.60 -9.68 -12.13
CA ILE A 353 12.75 -11.09 -11.74
C ILE A 353 11.72 -11.44 -10.68
N LEU A 354 10.87 -12.43 -10.97
CA LEU A 354 9.92 -12.99 -10.00
C LEU A 354 10.43 -14.34 -9.48
N LEU A 355 10.57 -14.45 -8.16
CA LEU A 355 10.93 -15.66 -7.41
C LEU A 355 9.69 -16.16 -6.64
N PRO A 356 8.78 -16.91 -7.30
CA PRO A 356 7.51 -17.31 -6.70
C PRO A 356 7.70 -18.31 -5.56
N GLY A 357 6.78 -18.28 -4.59
CA GLY A 357 6.76 -19.15 -3.43
C GLY A 357 5.47 -19.96 -3.36
N LYS A 358 5.54 -21.17 -2.83
CA LYS A 358 4.33 -22.00 -2.61
C LYS A 358 3.44 -21.40 -1.54
N GLU A 359 4.03 -20.66 -0.61
CA GLU A 359 3.32 -19.97 0.48
C GLU A 359 2.62 -18.68 0.04
N ASP A 360 2.87 -18.17 -1.18
CA ASP A 360 2.31 -16.91 -1.64
C ASP A 360 0.78 -16.95 -1.59
N ALA A 361 0.17 -18.06 -2.02
CA ALA A 361 -1.28 -18.26 -1.99
C ALA A 361 -1.88 -18.23 -0.57
N ASP A 362 -1.16 -18.75 0.43
CA ASP A 362 -1.60 -18.68 1.83
C ASP A 362 -1.54 -17.25 2.36
N ILE A 363 -0.49 -16.51 1.98
CA ILE A 363 -0.34 -15.10 2.33
C ILE A 363 -1.47 -14.28 1.70
N TRP A 364 -1.81 -14.54 0.43
CA TRP A 364 -2.95 -13.90 -0.23
C TRP A 364 -4.27 -14.21 0.45
N ARG A 365 -4.50 -15.47 0.84
CA ARG A 365 -5.72 -15.91 1.56
C ARG A 365 -5.84 -15.22 2.93
N TYR A 366 -4.73 -15.08 3.64
CA TYR A 366 -4.69 -14.33 4.90
C TYR A 366 -5.04 -12.85 4.70
N PHE A 367 -4.46 -12.17 3.69
CA PHE A 367 -4.82 -10.79 3.41
C PHE A 367 -6.27 -10.62 2.93
N ALA A 368 -6.79 -11.61 2.19
CA ALA A 368 -8.19 -11.62 1.78
C ALA A 368 -9.15 -11.76 2.98
N SER A 369 -8.84 -12.63 3.95
CA SER A 369 -9.70 -12.84 5.12
C SER A 369 -9.80 -11.62 6.05
N VAL A 370 -8.86 -10.68 5.94
CA VAL A 370 -8.86 -9.44 6.74
C VAL A 370 -9.45 -8.23 6.00
N ALA A 371 -9.73 -8.31 4.69
CA ALA A 371 -10.10 -7.17 3.85
C ALA A 371 -11.39 -6.44 4.28
N PHE A 372 -12.50 -7.17 4.50
CA PHE A 372 -13.70 -6.61 5.15
C PHE A 372 -14.28 -7.64 6.13
N PRO A 373 -14.75 -7.25 7.32
CA PRO A 373 -15.25 -8.21 8.29
C PRO A 373 -16.66 -8.72 7.98
N SER A 374 -17.03 -9.81 8.65
CA SER A 374 -18.37 -10.39 8.53
C SER A 374 -19.46 -9.42 8.98
N GLU A 375 -20.66 -9.58 8.42
CA GLU A 375 -21.84 -8.79 8.78
C GLU A 375 -22.05 -8.72 10.30
N ALA A 376 -21.91 -9.84 11.01
CA ALA A 376 -22.08 -9.90 12.46
C ALA A 376 -21.10 -8.97 13.19
N LEU A 377 -19.84 -8.92 12.77
CA LEU A 377 -18.84 -8.06 13.38
C LEU A 377 -19.08 -6.58 13.04
N VAL A 378 -19.51 -6.28 11.82
CA VAL A 378 -19.86 -4.91 11.41
C VAL A 378 -21.10 -4.41 12.16
N ARG A 379 -22.12 -5.25 12.34
CA ARG A 379 -23.30 -4.92 13.18
C ARG A 379 -22.90 -4.69 14.63
N LYS A 380 -21.95 -5.46 15.16
CA LYS A 380 -21.39 -5.22 16.50
C LYS A 380 -20.73 -3.84 16.57
N VAL A 381 -19.90 -3.47 15.59
CA VAL A 381 -19.28 -2.13 15.52
C VAL A 381 -20.33 -1.01 15.52
N ILE A 382 -21.40 -1.13 14.73
CA ILE A 382 -22.50 -0.15 14.70
C ILE A 382 -23.23 -0.11 16.05
N GLY A 383 -23.49 -1.26 16.66
CA GLY A 383 -24.22 -1.38 17.93
C GLY A 383 -23.51 -0.77 19.14
N GLU A 384 -22.18 -0.67 19.10
CA GLU A 384 -21.39 0.00 20.14
C GLU A 384 -21.35 1.54 20.00
N LEU A 385 -21.91 2.10 18.92
CA LEU A 385 -21.93 3.55 18.67
C LEU A 385 -23.28 4.18 19.01
N GLU A 386 -23.25 5.29 19.74
CA GLU A 386 -24.42 6.11 20.09
C GLU A 386 -24.55 7.31 19.11
N SER A 387 -25.74 7.90 19.01
CA SER A 387 -26.00 9.04 18.11
C SER A 387 -25.63 10.40 18.71
N ASP A 388 -25.65 10.51 20.04
CA ASP A 388 -25.41 11.74 20.81
C ASP A 388 -24.01 11.80 21.43
N ARG A 389 -23.28 10.67 21.46
CA ARG A 389 -21.94 10.58 22.06
C ARG A 389 -20.90 10.05 21.08
N ALA A 390 -19.91 10.88 20.79
CA ALA A 390 -18.77 10.48 19.97
C ALA A 390 -17.84 9.50 20.70
N LEU A 391 -17.52 8.39 20.05
CA LEU A 391 -16.52 7.42 20.51
C LEU A 391 -15.28 7.45 19.62
N SER A 392 -14.11 7.66 20.24
CA SER A 392 -12.84 7.55 19.51
C SER A 392 -12.58 6.10 19.11
N THR A 393 -11.88 5.88 18.00
CA THR A 393 -11.46 4.54 17.56
C THR A 393 -10.75 3.77 18.68
N ALA A 394 -9.88 4.44 19.44
CA ALA A 394 -9.14 3.82 20.55
C ALA A 394 -10.04 3.43 21.74
N ALA A 395 -11.18 4.09 21.92
CA ALA A 395 -12.17 3.72 22.93
C ALA A 395 -13.08 2.57 22.47
N LEU A 396 -13.28 2.43 21.15
CA LEU A 396 -14.07 1.38 20.53
C LEU A 396 -13.28 0.06 20.35
N GLU A 397 -11.96 0.14 20.11
CA GLU A 397 -11.06 -1.01 19.97
C GLU A 397 -11.23 -2.10 21.04
N PRO A 398 -11.32 -1.81 22.36
CA PRO A 398 -11.53 -2.85 23.37
C PRO A 398 -12.93 -3.49 23.39
N LEU A 399 -13.91 -2.93 22.67
CA LEU A 399 -15.31 -3.39 22.67
C LEU A 399 -15.60 -4.38 21.53
N VAL A 400 -14.79 -4.34 20.46
CA VAL A 400 -14.99 -5.12 19.24
C VAL A 400 -13.77 -5.99 18.96
N ASP A 401 -13.99 -7.07 18.20
CA ASP A 401 -12.92 -8.01 17.86
C ASP A 401 -12.18 -7.58 16.59
N LEU A 402 -11.71 -6.32 16.60
CA LEU A 402 -10.99 -5.70 15.50
C LEU A 402 -9.81 -4.92 16.04
N ASN A 403 -8.63 -5.18 15.48
CA ASN A 403 -7.49 -4.30 15.73
C ASN A 403 -7.78 -2.88 15.20
N ARG A 404 -7.08 -1.88 15.74
CA ARG A 404 -7.27 -0.47 15.38
C ARG A 404 -7.32 -0.19 13.88
N SER A 405 -6.38 -0.72 13.09
CA SER A 405 -6.32 -0.45 11.66
C SER A 405 -7.53 -1.01 10.90
N ARG A 406 -7.95 -2.23 11.24
CA ARG A 406 -9.13 -2.87 10.63
C ARG A 406 -10.42 -2.18 11.07
N LEU A 407 -10.51 -1.76 12.33
CA LEU A 407 -11.63 -0.97 12.84
C LEU A 407 -11.76 0.38 12.13
N GLU A 408 -10.66 1.09 11.92
CA GLU A 408 -10.66 2.36 11.16
C GLU A 408 -11.14 2.17 9.72
N MET A 409 -10.70 1.10 9.05
CA MET A 409 -11.17 0.77 7.69
C MET A 409 -12.68 0.54 7.66
N VAL A 410 -13.22 -0.25 8.60
CA VAL A 410 -14.67 -0.54 8.68
C VAL A 410 -15.46 0.73 8.91
N LEU A 411 -15.04 1.55 9.88
CA LEU A 411 -15.73 2.81 10.20
C LEU A 411 -15.75 3.78 9.02
N LYS A 412 -14.67 3.85 8.24
CA LYS A 412 -14.63 4.66 7.01
C LYS A 412 -15.61 4.16 5.95
N VAL A 413 -15.71 2.85 5.74
CA VAL A 413 -16.70 2.28 4.81
C VAL A 413 -18.12 2.59 5.28
N LEU A 414 -18.41 2.34 6.56
CA LEU A 414 -19.71 2.63 7.17
C LEU A 414 -20.10 4.12 7.11
N ASP A 415 -19.11 5.02 7.16
CA ASP A 415 -19.31 6.46 7.04
C ASP A 415 -19.63 6.89 5.62
N VAL A 416 -19.02 6.24 4.63
CA VAL A 416 -19.43 6.41 3.22
C VAL A 416 -20.83 5.87 2.98
N ASP A 417 -21.15 4.71 3.57
CA ASP A 417 -22.49 4.11 3.48
C ASP A 417 -23.53 4.90 4.30
N GLY A 418 -23.10 5.86 5.13
CA GLY A 418 -23.95 6.74 5.93
C GLY A 418 -24.47 6.13 7.23
N ALA A 419 -24.05 4.93 7.62
CA ALA A 419 -24.47 4.24 8.85
C ALA A 419 -23.81 4.83 10.11
N VAL A 420 -22.59 5.32 9.98
CA VAL A 420 -21.88 6.06 11.02
C VAL A 420 -21.43 7.40 10.46
N ARG A 421 -20.98 8.32 11.33
CA ARG A 421 -20.41 9.60 10.87
C ARG A 421 -19.18 9.96 11.69
N ARG A 422 -18.11 10.38 11.01
CA ARG A 422 -16.96 10.99 11.67
C ARG A 422 -17.32 12.39 12.16
N VAL A 423 -17.10 12.66 13.45
CA VAL A 423 -17.32 13.96 14.09
C VAL A 423 -16.12 14.34 14.96
N LYS A 424 -16.10 15.56 15.48
CA LYS A 424 -15.09 15.97 16.46
C LYS A 424 -15.17 15.05 17.69
N GLY A 425 -14.03 14.45 18.05
CA GLY A 425 -13.93 13.50 19.17
C GLY A 425 -14.07 12.02 18.81
N GLY A 426 -14.54 11.66 17.61
CA GLY A 426 -14.69 10.25 17.24
C GLY A 426 -15.72 9.96 16.16
N TRP A 427 -16.48 8.89 16.38
CA TRP A 427 -17.55 8.39 15.51
C TRP A 427 -18.87 8.38 16.27
N ILE A 428 -19.96 8.65 15.57
CA ILE A 428 -21.34 8.50 16.05
C ILE A 428 -22.12 7.60 15.11
N SER A 429 -23.16 6.96 15.61
CA SER A 429 -24.18 6.33 14.77
C SER A 429 -25.09 7.39 14.16
N THR A 430 -25.48 7.24 12.90
CA THR A 430 -26.47 8.14 12.27
C THR A 430 -27.91 7.68 12.49
N GLY A 431 -28.10 6.45 12.99
CA GLY A 431 -29.40 5.78 13.06
C GLY A 431 -29.96 5.33 11.70
N GLN A 432 -29.23 5.55 10.60
CA GLN A 432 -29.64 5.08 9.28
C GLN A 432 -29.57 3.54 9.23
N PRO A 433 -30.56 2.88 8.61
CA PRO A 433 -30.51 1.44 8.42
C PRO A 433 -29.32 1.09 7.51
N TRP A 434 -28.57 0.07 7.90
CA TRP A 434 -27.45 -0.46 7.13
C TRP A 434 -27.73 -1.91 6.71
N SER A 435 -27.50 -2.17 5.42
CA SER A 435 -27.61 -3.48 4.78
C SER A 435 -26.23 -3.96 4.34
N TYR A 436 -25.93 -5.22 4.60
CA TYR A 436 -24.72 -5.85 4.09
C TYR A 436 -24.89 -6.16 2.59
N ASP A 437 -24.09 -5.54 1.74
CA ASP A 437 -24.09 -5.79 0.29
C ASP A 437 -23.35 -7.10 -0.03
N GLU A 438 -24.01 -8.22 0.29
CA GLU A 438 -23.43 -9.55 0.15
C GLU A 438 -23.01 -9.86 -1.29
N GLU A 439 -23.80 -9.41 -2.27
CA GLU A 439 -23.53 -9.62 -3.69
C GLU A 439 -22.24 -8.91 -4.12
N ARG A 440 -22.06 -7.63 -3.76
CA ARG A 440 -20.83 -6.89 -4.05
C ARG A 440 -19.61 -7.55 -3.42
N TYR A 441 -19.67 -7.94 -2.15
CA TYR A 441 -18.53 -8.59 -1.49
C TYR A 441 -18.19 -9.95 -2.12
N ARG A 442 -19.20 -10.75 -2.46
CA ARG A 442 -19.03 -12.02 -3.17
C ARG A 442 -18.38 -11.82 -4.54
N ASN A 443 -18.81 -10.81 -5.28
CA ASN A 443 -18.26 -10.47 -6.58
C ASN A 443 -16.81 -9.99 -6.50
N LEU A 444 -16.46 -9.20 -5.47
CA LEU A 444 -15.08 -8.78 -5.18
C LEU A 444 -14.19 -9.97 -4.84
N ASP A 445 -14.66 -10.90 -4.01
CA ASP A 445 -13.89 -12.10 -3.67
C ASP A 445 -13.67 -13.00 -4.89
N ALA A 446 -14.69 -13.19 -5.74
CA ALA A 446 -14.55 -13.92 -6.99
C ALA A 446 -13.54 -13.25 -7.94
N ALA A 447 -13.52 -11.92 -8.03
CA ALA A 447 -12.53 -11.20 -8.84
C ALA A 447 -11.11 -11.34 -8.29
N ARG A 448 -10.93 -11.25 -6.96
CA ARG A 448 -9.63 -11.49 -6.32
C ARG A 448 -9.11 -12.90 -6.60
N GLN A 449 -9.98 -13.91 -6.51
CA GLN A 449 -9.60 -15.29 -6.84
C GLN A 449 -9.16 -15.44 -8.30
N ARG A 450 -9.85 -14.78 -9.25
CA ARG A 450 -9.42 -14.75 -10.66
C ARG A 450 -8.04 -14.11 -10.83
N GLU A 451 -7.77 -13.01 -10.15
CA GLU A 451 -6.46 -12.35 -10.20
C GLU A 451 -5.33 -13.18 -9.58
N GLN A 452 -5.60 -13.83 -8.46
CA GLN A 452 -4.66 -14.75 -7.82
C GLN A 452 -4.35 -15.93 -8.75
N GLN A 453 -5.37 -16.49 -9.41
CA GLN A 453 -5.18 -17.54 -10.40
C GLN A 453 -4.35 -17.03 -11.60
N ALA A 454 -4.63 -15.83 -12.12
CA ALA A 454 -3.85 -15.25 -13.21
C ALA A 454 -2.36 -15.07 -12.84
N MET A 455 -2.05 -14.78 -11.58
CA MET A 455 -0.66 -14.73 -11.11
C MET A 455 -0.01 -16.11 -11.00
N LEU A 456 -0.76 -17.17 -10.70
CA LEU A 456 -0.27 -18.55 -10.77
C LEU A 456 -0.02 -18.97 -12.22
N ASP A 457 -0.94 -18.60 -13.13
CA ASP A 457 -0.81 -18.86 -14.57
C ASP A 457 0.39 -18.10 -15.15
N TYR A 458 0.64 -16.86 -14.73
CA TYR A 458 1.83 -16.09 -15.12
C TYR A 458 3.15 -16.78 -14.73
N GLN A 459 3.19 -17.48 -13.60
CA GLN A 459 4.40 -18.17 -13.13
C GLN A 459 4.77 -19.39 -14.00
N SER A 460 3.77 -20.03 -14.61
CA SER A 460 3.92 -21.27 -15.37
C SER A 460 3.75 -21.09 -16.88
N THR A 461 3.30 -19.92 -17.34
CA THR A 461 3.05 -19.66 -18.76
C THR A 461 4.30 -19.87 -19.61
N THR A 462 4.08 -20.45 -20.79
CA THR A 462 5.07 -20.58 -21.87
C THR A 462 4.93 -19.47 -22.91
N GLU A 463 3.86 -18.65 -22.82
CA GLU A 463 3.63 -17.52 -23.70
C GLU A 463 4.55 -16.35 -23.37
N CYS A 464 4.62 -15.35 -24.25
CA CYS A 464 5.34 -14.12 -23.97
C CYS A 464 4.82 -13.45 -22.68
N ARG A 465 5.69 -13.29 -21.68
CA ARG A 465 5.31 -12.71 -20.37
C ARG A 465 4.70 -11.31 -20.48
N MET A 466 5.23 -10.48 -21.37
CA MET A 466 4.72 -9.12 -21.55
C MET A 466 3.34 -9.13 -22.22
N VAL A 467 3.13 -10.00 -23.21
CA VAL A 467 1.82 -10.20 -23.85
C VAL A 467 0.79 -10.66 -22.81
N PHE A 468 1.16 -11.61 -21.95
CA PHE A 468 0.29 -12.06 -20.87
C PHE A 468 -0.14 -10.90 -19.95
N LEU A 469 0.81 -10.09 -19.46
CA LEU A 469 0.48 -8.95 -18.58
C LEU A 469 -0.38 -7.90 -19.28
N ARG A 470 -0.05 -7.56 -20.53
CA ARG A 470 -0.82 -6.61 -21.35
C ARG A 470 -2.25 -7.11 -21.59
N SER A 471 -2.43 -8.42 -21.81
CA SER A 471 -3.74 -9.05 -21.94
C SER A 471 -4.56 -8.97 -20.65
N GLN A 472 -3.95 -9.24 -19.48
CA GLN A 472 -4.62 -9.11 -18.17
C GLN A 472 -5.03 -7.67 -17.83
N LEU A 473 -4.44 -6.69 -18.52
CA LEU A 473 -4.71 -5.27 -18.38
C LEU A 473 -5.54 -4.70 -19.53
N ASP A 474 -6.11 -5.55 -20.39
CA ASP A 474 -6.91 -5.20 -21.57
C ASP A 474 -6.23 -4.13 -22.47
N ASP A 475 -4.93 -4.24 -22.70
CA ASP A 475 -4.17 -3.26 -23.49
C ASP A 475 -4.76 -3.10 -24.91
N PRO A 476 -5.20 -1.88 -25.30
CA PRO A 476 -5.84 -1.64 -26.60
C PRO A 476 -4.87 -1.76 -27.78
N GLU A 477 -3.56 -1.69 -27.55
CA GLU A 477 -2.52 -1.82 -28.58
C GLU A 477 -1.92 -3.24 -28.62
N LEU A 478 -2.58 -4.22 -28.00
CA LEU A 478 -2.09 -5.60 -28.02
C LEU A 478 -2.35 -6.26 -29.39
N ASP A 479 -1.27 -6.60 -30.09
CA ASP A 479 -1.29 -7.25 -31.40
C ASP A 479 -0.95 -8.74 -31.35
N GLY A 480 -0.66 -9.26 -30.15
CA GLY A 480 -0.28 -10.67 -29.91
C GLY A 480 1.17 -11.01 -30.27
N GLN A 481 1.97 -10.08 -30.78
CA GLN A 481 3.37 -10.36 -31.11
C GLN A 481 4.22 -10.52 -29.84
N GLY A 482 5.10 -11.52 -29.85
CA GLY A 482 6.04 -11.75 -28.75
C GLY A 482 6.98 -10.55 -28.56
N CYS A 483 7.29 -10.21 -27.30
CA CYS A 483 8.06 -9.01 -26.98
C CYS A 483 9.55 -9.10 -27.35
N GLY A 484 10.03 -10.28 -27.76
CA GLY A 484 11.42 -10.54 -28.14
C GLY A 484 12.44 -10.47 -27.00
N ARG A 485 12.01 -10.15 -25.76
CA ARG A 485 12.93 -9.78 -24.67
C ARG A 485 12.65 -10.39 -23.31
N CYS A 486 11.52 -11.05 -23.08
CA CYS A 486 11.31 -11.84 -21.86
C CYS A 486 12.03 -13.19 -21.97
N ASP A 487 12.20 -13.88 -20.85
CA ASP A 487 12.76 -15.25 -20.79
C ASP A 487 12.06 -16.25 -21.74
N ASN A 488 10.74 -16.18 -21.91
CA ASN A 488 10.01 -17.05 -22.84
C ASN A 488 10.25 -16.71 -24.32
N CYS A 489 10.64 -15.47 -24.64
CA CYS A 489 10.93 -15.05 -26.02
C CYS A 489 12.41 -15.15 -26.39
N ALA A 490 13.29 -14.81 -25.44
CA ALA A 490 14.74 -14.67 -25.66
C ALA A 490 15.57 -15.80 -25.02
N GLY A 491 14.92 -16.73 -24.31
CA GLY A 491 15.56 -17.75 -23.49
C GLY A 491 15.80 -17.29 -22.05
N ALA A 492 15.87 -18.27 -21.13
CA ALA A 492 16.10 -18.02 -19.71
C ALA A 492 17.46 -17.34 -19.49
N ARG A 493 17.46 -16.17 -18.84
CA ARG A 493 18.67 -15.43 -18.48
C ARG A 493 19.26 -15.84 -17.13
N TYR A 494 18.44 -16.41 -16.27
CA TYR A 494 18.79 -16.76 -14.91
C TYR A 494 18.50 -18.24 -14.69
N THR A 495 19.44 -18.95 -14.09
CA THR A 495 19.22 -20.34 -13.66
C THR A 495 18.57 -20.34 -12.28
N ALA A 496 17.87 -21.43 -11.97
CA ALA A 496 17.32 -21.66 -10.64
C ALA A 496 18.35 -22.27 -9.66
N ASP A 497 19.60 -22.43 -10.10
CA ASP A 497 20.65 -23.08 -9.33
C ASP A 497 21.06 -22.20 -8.15
N VAL A 498 21.19 -22.84 -7.00
CA VAL A 498 21.64 -22.23 -5.77
C VAL A 498 22.66 -23.17 -5.15
N ASP A 499 23.81 -22.62 -4.77
CA ASP A 499 24.82 -23.40 -4.05
C ASP A 499 24.22 -24.01 -2.78
N VAL A 500 24.44 -25.32 -2.59
CA VAL A 500 23.78 -26.09 -1.53
C VAL A 500 24.25 -25.64 -0.16
N GLU A 501 25.53 -25.29 -0.02
CA GLU A 501 26.10 -24.81 1.23
C GLU A 501 25.56 -23.42 1.57
N ALA A 502 25.52 -22.51 0.59
CA ALA A 502 24.92 -21.19 0.74
C ALA A 502 23.43 -21.28 1.12
N ALA A 503 22.66 -22.14 0.44
CA ALA A 503 21.25 -22.39 0.79
C ALA A 503 21.09 -22.99 2.20
N SER A 504 22.03 -23.81 2.66
CA SER A 504 22.04 -24.34 4.02
C SER A 504 22.35 -23.25 5.04
N ALA A 505 23.38 -22.44 4.81
CA ALA A 505 23.77 -21.35 5.69
C ALA A 505 22.64 -20.31 5.85
N VAL A 506 22.00 -19.92 4.74
CA VAL A 506 20.83 -19.03 4.76
C VAL A 506 19.67 -19.66 5.52
N ARG A 507 19.45 -20.96 5.35
CA ARG A 507 18.40 -21.68 6.10
C ARG A 507 18.68 -21.66 7.59
N ASP A 508 19.90 -21.96 8.02
CA ASP A 508 20.28 -21.98 9.43
C ASP A 508 20.11 -20.59 10.07
N GLN A 509 20.42 -19.54 9.33
CA GLN A 509 20.22 -18.16 9.75
C GLN A 509 18.74 -17.78 9.87
N LEU A 510 17.92 -18.10 8.85
CA LEU A 510 16.47 -17.85 8.88
C LEU A 510 15.74 -18.69 9.93
N MET A 511 16.27 -19.88 10.25
CA MET A 511 15.73 -20.78 11.27
C MET A 511 16.21 -20.46 12.68
N ARG A 512 17.10 -19.47 12.86
CA ARG A 512 17.61 -19.07 14.18
C ARG A 512 16.44 -18.57 15.03
N PRO A 513 16.03 -19.32 16.08
CA PRO A 513 14.87 -18.95 16.86
C PRO A 513 15.22 -17.82 17.81
N GLY A 514 14.22 -17.03 18.23
CA GLY A 514 14.39 -16.00 19.27
C GLY A 514 14.10 -14.59 18.78
N VAL A 515 13.03 -14.43 17.99
CA VAL A 515 12.48 -13.13 17.60
C VAL A 515 12.07 -12.37 18.85
N GLU A 516 12.57 -11.15 19.01
CA GLU A 516 12.26 -10.30 20.16
C GLU A 516 10.82 -9.80 20.11
N ILE A 517 10.16 -9.82 21.27
CA ILE A 517 8.86 -9.18 21.48
C ILE A 517 9.08 -7.97 22.38
N ALA A 518 8.94 -6.78 21.81
CA ALA A 518 9.01 -5.54 22.57
C ALA A 518 7.82 -5.44 23.56
N PRO A 519 8.07 -5.02 24.81
CA PRO A 519 7.01 -4.86 25.79
C PRO A 519 6.11 -3.68 25.41
N ARG A 520 4.82 -3.77 25.73
CA ARG A 520 3.91 -2.62 25.58
C ARG A 520 4.35 -1.51 26.52
N LYS A 521 4.37 -0.27 26.03
CA LYS A 521 4.75 0.92 26.81
C LYS A 521 3.55 1.63 27.46
N GLN A 522 2.33 1.29 27.02
CA GLN A 522 1.10 1.92 27.45
C GLN A 522 -0.03 0.88 27.56
N TRP A 523 -0.92 1.09 28.54
CA TRP A 523 -2.17 0.35 28.64
C TRP A 523 -3.10 0.72 27.49
N PRO A 524 -3.90 -0.23 26.97
CA PRO A 524 -4.98 0.09 26.04
C PRO A 524 -5.87 1.21 26.58
N THR A 525 -6.26 2.12 25.71
CA THR A 525 -7.21 3.18 26.08
C THR A 525 -8.60 2.57 26.26
N GLY A 526 -9.42 3.12 27.15
CA GLY A 526 -10.80 2.65 27.32
C GLY A 526 -10.97 1.40 28.19
N LEU A 527 -9.92 0.82 28.78
CA LEU A 527 -10.03 -0.33 29.69
C LEU A 527 -11.03 -0.13 30.85
N GLY A 528 -11.28 1.12 31.26
CA GLY A 528 -12.29 1.45 32.25
C GLY A 528 -13.71 1.02 31.86
N SER A 529 -14.07 1.00 30.56
CA SER A 529 -15.38 0.50 30.10
C SER A 529 -15.53 -1.01 30.32
N LEU A 530 -14.43 -1.75 30.38
CA LEU A 530 -14.37 -3.17 30.74
C LEU A 530 -14.26 -3.39 32.26
N GLY A 531 -14.36 -2.32 33.06
CA GLY A 531 -14.17 -2.35 34.50
C GLY A 531 -12.73 -2.66 34.92
N ILE A 532 -11.74 -2.32 34.09
CA ILE A 532 -10.30 -2.50 34.38
C ILE A 532 -9.68 -1.13 34.63
N GLY A 533 -9.30 -0.86 35.88
CA GLY A 533 -8.75 0.43 36.33
C GLY A 533 -7.29 0.70 35.94
N LEU A 534 -6.85 0.24 34.77
CA LEU A 534 -5.48 0.42 34.25
C LEU A 534 -5.49 1.44 33.11
N SER A 535 -4.60 2.42 33.16
CA SER A 535 -4.50 3.48 32.14
C SER A 535 -3.11 4.09 32.08
N GLY A 536 -2.80 4.78 30.98
CA GLY A 536 -1.55 5.53 30.81
C GLY A 536 -0.33 4.65 30.52
N ARG A 537 0.87 5.16 30.84
CA ARG A 537 2.15 4.45 30.64
C ARG A 537 2.29 3.30 31.62
N ILE A 538 2.90 2.21 31.17
CA ILE A 538 3.22 1.06 32.02
C ILE A 538 4.53 1.37 32.77
N SER A 539 4.44 1.70 34.06
CA SER A 539 5.58 1.90 34.95
C SER A 539 6.09 0.56 35.50
N GLY A 540 7.38 0.26 35.37
CA GLY A 540 7.95 -1.04 35.79
C GLY A 540 7.49 -2.21 34.91
N GLY A 541 7.26 -1.97 33.62
CA GLY A 541 6.83 -2.98 32.66
C GLY A 541 7.85 -4.10 32.45
N ALA A 542 7.42 -5.17 31.77
CA ALA A 542 8.27 -6.32 31.47
C ALA A 542 9.50 -5.94 30.63
N GLU A 543 10.59 -6.69 30.79
CA GLU A 543 11.71 -6.69 29.84
C GLU A 543 11.25 -7.29 28.48
N PRO A 544 11.97 -7.04 27.37
CA PRO A 544 11.67 -7.66 26.08
C PRO A 544 11.57 -9.19 26.16
N GLY A 545 10.50 -9.74 25.61
CA GLY A 545 10.29 -11.18 25.50
C GLY A 545 10.93 -11.77 24.26
N ARG A 546 10.86 -13.09 24.09
CA ARG A 546 11.27 -13.79 22.87
C ARG A 546 10.31 -14.90 22.48
N VAL A 547 10.21 -15.16 21.19
CA VAL A 547 9.45 -16.29 20.63
C VAL A 547 10.30 -17.11 19.66
N ILE A 548 9.86 -18.34 19.41
CA ILE A 548 10.49 -19.24 18.42
C ILE A 548 10.49 -18.58 17.03
N GLY A 549 9.35 -18.02 16.62
CA GLY A 549 9.19 -17.29 15.37
C GLY A 549 7.78 -16.71 15.24
N ARG A 550 7.56 -15.92 14.20
CA ARG A 550 6.27 -15.39 13.77
C ARG A 550 5.67 -16.35 12.74
N LEU A 551 4.34 -16.43 12.67
CA LEU A 551 3.64 -17.26 11.67
C LEU A 551 3.92 -16.84 10.22
N THR A 552 4.34 -15.59 10.04
CA THR A 552 4.72 -14.96 8.77
C THR A 552 6.22 -15.04 8.46
N ASP A 553 7.02 -15.73 9.29
CA ASP A 553 8.47 -15.87 9.05
C ASP A 553 8.76 -16.86 7.94
N LEU A 554 9.82 -16.57 7.17
CA LEU A 554 10.35 -17.48 6.15
C LEU A 554 10.94 -18.77 6.74
N GLY A 555 11.43 -18.71 7.98
CA GLY A 555 11.96 -19.86 8.71
C GLY A 555 10.87 -20.66 9.41
N TRP A 556 10.60 -20.33 10.68
CA TRP A 556 9.68 -21.09 11.52
C TRP A 556 8.19 -20.97 11.15
N GLY A 557 7.79 -19.97 10.37
CA GLY A 557 6.39 -19.63 10.15
C GLY A 557 5.53 -20.77 9.61
N ALA A 558 6.01 -21.47 8.58
CA ALA A 558 5.28 -22.61 8.00
C ALA A 558 5.11 -23.77 8.99
N ARG A 559 6.16 -24.10 9.77
CA ARG A 559 6.11 -25.18 10.78
C ARG A 559 5.16 -24.82 11.92
N LEU A 560 5.21 -23.57 12.37
CA LEU A 560 4.33 -23.08 13.43
C LEU A 560 2.86 -23.03 12.96
N ARG A 561 2.59 -22.61 11.72
CA ARG A 561 1.24 -22.67 11.14
C ARG A 561 0.72 -24.10 11.09
N GLN A 562 1.49 -25.02 10.53
CA GLN A 562 1.10 -26.44 10.47
C GLN A 562 0.78 -27.02 11.86
N LEU A 563 1.58 -26.64 12.87
CA LEU A 563 1.34 -27.06 14.25
C LEU A 563 0.04 -26.50 14.82
N LEU A 564 -0.23 -25.20 14.60
CA LEU A 564 -1.38 -24.50 15.19
C LEU A 564 -2.69 -24.67 14.42
N ASP A 565 -2.62 -25.01 13.14
CA ASP A 565 -3.78 -25.32 12.30
C ASP A 565 -4.17 -26.81 12.39
N GLY A 566 -3.26 -27.65 12.91
CA GLY A 566 -3.50 -29.06 13.18
C GLY A 566 -4.39 -29.30 14.41
N PRO A 567 -4.76 -30.57 14.70
CA PRO A 567 -5.43 -30.93 15.94
C PRO A 567 -4.50 -30.73 17.15
N ASP A 568 -5.08 -30.52 18.33
CA ASP A 568 -4.33 -30.48 19.58
C ASP A 568 -3.58 -31.80 19.81
N GLY A 569 -2.39 -31.70 20.38
CA GLY A 569 -1.50 -32.84 20.59
C GLY A 569 -0.26 -32.43 21.38
N GLU A 570 0.57 -33.42 21.70
CA GLU A 570 1.83 -33.15 22.41
C GLU A 570 2.78 -32.30 21.56
N VAL A 571 3.57 -31.46 22.24
CA VAL A 571 4.57 -30.62 21.61
C VAL A 571 5.60 -31.48 20.85
N PRO A 572 5.86 -31.20 19.57
CA PRO A 572 6.93 -31.89 18.84
C PRO A 572 8.31 -31.52 19.40
N ASP A 573 9.23 -32.49 19.44
CA ASP A 573 10.60 -32.28 19.94
C ASP A 573 11.33 -31.14 19.23
N VAL A 574 11.08 -30.96 17.92
CA VAL A 574 11.67 -29.87 17.14
C VAL A 574 11.28 -28.48 17.68
N VAL A 575 10.06 -28.33 18.20
CA VAL A 575 9.58 -27.08 18.83
C VAL A 575 10.21 -26.89 20.20
N VAL A 576 10.37 -27.97 20.97
CA VAL A 576 11.07 -27.94 22.26
C VAL A 576 12.52 -27.52 22.08
N GLN A 577 13.24 -28.11 21.11
CA GLN A 577 14.62 -27.75 20.78
C GLN A 577 14.74 -26.28 20.36
N ALA A 578 13.78 -25.79 19.57
CA ALA A 578 13.73 -24.38 19.19
C ALA A 578 13.54 -23.46 20.40
N ALA A 579 12.61 -23.79 21.29
CA ALA A 579 12.39 -23.05 22.54
C ALA A 579 13.66 -23.04 23.41
N VAL A 580 14.34 -24.18 23.54
CA VAL A 580 15.62 -24.28 24.26
C VAL A 580 16.69 -23.40 23.60
N ALA A 581 16.77 -23.36 22.27
CA ALA A 581 17.70 -22.48 21.57
C ALA A 581 17.38 -21.00 21.81
N VAL A 582 16.10 -20.60 21.85
CA VAL A 582 15.69 -19.24 22.28
C VAL A 582 16.20 -18.95 23.68
N LEU A 583 15.90 -19.83 24.64
CA LEU A 583 16.28 -19.65 26.04
C LEU A 583 17.80 -19.60 26.23
N LYS A 584 18.56 -20.39 25.47
CA LYS A 584 20.03 -20.41 25.51
C LYS A 584 20.64 -19.14 24.91
N ALA A 585 20.05 -18.61 23.85
CA ALA A 585 20.49 -17.35 23.23
C ALA A 585 20.04 -16.10 24.01
N TRP A 586 19.12 -16.27 24.95
CA TRP A 586 18.64 -15.18 25.79
C TRP A 586 19.71 -14.82 26.82
N ASN A 587 20.15 -13.56 26.77
CA ASN A 587 21.18 -13.04 27.68
C ASN A 587 20.59 -12.73 29.07
N TRP A 588 20.28 -13.78 29.82
CA TRP A 588 19.68 -13.69 31.16
C TRP A 588 20.61 -12.95 32.14
N LYS A 589 20.09 -11.91 32.81
CA LYS A 589 20.74 -11.35 34.00
C LYS A 589 20.66 -12.33 35.18
N GLU A 590 19.50 -12.95 35.32
CA GLU A 590 19.20 -13.96 36.33
C GLU A 590 18.60 -15.19 35.65
N ARG A 591 19.04 -16.38 36.05
CA ARG A 591 18.55 -17.63 35.49
C ARG A 591 17.07 -17.80 35.85
N PRO A 592 16.19 -18.16 34.88
CA PRO A 592 14.81 -18.49 35.21
C PRO A 592 14.74 -19.69 36.16
N VAL A 593 13.81 -19.63 37.11
CA VAL A 593 13.61 -20.69 38.13
C VAL A 593 12.31 -21.47 37.93
N ALA A 594 11.42 -20.97 37.08
CA ALA A 594 10.09 -21.52 36.90
C ALA A 594 9.58 -21.32 35.46
N VAL A 595 8.58 -22.12 35.07
CA VAL A 595 7.88 -22.04 33.79
C VAL A 595 6.38 -22.15 34.01
N MET A 596 5.61 -21.37 33.24
CA MET A 596 4.15 -21.32 33.29
C MET A 596 3.60 -21.26 31.87
N GLY A 597 2.54 -22.02 31.60
CA GLY A 597 1.79 -21.96 30.35
C GLY A 597 0.70 -20.89 30.37
N LEU A 598 0.36 -20.34 29.22
CA LEU A 598 -0.86 -19.55 29.05
C LEU A 598 -1.93 -20.43 28.40
N ASP A 599 -3.15 -20.40 28.94
CA ASP A 599 -4.25 -21.24 28.47
C ASP A 599 -4.54 -21.07 26.98
N SER A 600 -4.96 -22.16 26.35
CA SER A 600 -5.33 -22.24 24.95
C SER A 600 -6.54 -23.13 24.83
N GLU A 601 -7.62 -22.59 24.26
CA GLU A 601 -8.85 -23.36 24.04
C GLU A 601 -8.68 -24.43 22.96
N ARG A 602 -7.92 -24.09 21.91
CA ARG A 602 -7.71 -24.99 20.77
C ARG A 602 -6.57 -25.98 20.99
N HIS A 603 -5.60 -25.64 21.85
CA HIS A 603 -4.36 -26.40 22.00
C HIS A 603 -3.91 -26.60 23.47
N PRO A 604 -4.77 -27.07 24.40
CA PRO A 604 -4.40 -27.26 25.80
C PRO A 604 -3.29 -28.32 26.01
N LEU A 605 -3.29 -29.42 25.25
CA LEU A 605 -2.27 -30.47 25.37
C LEU A 605 -0.89 -29.98 24.87
N LEU A 606 -0.88 -29.20 23.79
CA LEU A 606 0.35 -28.62 23.25
C LEU A 606 1.04 -27.73 24.29
N ILE A 607 0.28 -26.84 24.93
CA ILE A 607 0.81 -25.93 25.96
C ILE A 607 1.27 -26.73 27.19
N GLY A 608 0.45 -27.64 27.70
CA GLY A 608 0.77 -28.41 28.90
C GLY A 608 2.02 -29.28 28.74
N SER A 609 2.17 -29.94 27.58
CA SER A 609 3.34 -30.75 27.27
C SER A 609 4.60 -29.90 27.10
N LEU A 610 4.53 -28.73 26.44
CA LEU A 610 5.67 -27.81 26.33
C LEU A 610 6.16 -27.31 27.69
N VAL A 611 5.24 -26.91 28.58
CA VAL A 611 5.59 -26.46 29.94
C VAL A 611 6.31 -27.58 30.71
N THR A 612 5.77 -28.80 30.66
CA THR A 612 6.37 -29.97 31.33
C THR A 612 7.76 -30.27 30.79
N ARG A 613 7.93 -30.33 29.47
CA ARG A 613 9.22 -30.63 28.83
C ARG A 613 10.28 -29.57 29.12
N LEU A 614 9.91 -28.29 29.11
CA LEU A 614 10.83 -27.20 29.47
C LEU A 614 11.18 -27.20 30.95
N ALA A 615 10.23 -27.53 31.83
CA ALA A 615 10.48 -27.67 33.26
C ALA A 615 11.53 -28.76 33.55
N GLU A 616 11.36 -29.93 32.94
CA GLU A 616 12.28 -31.07 33.07
C GLU A 616 13.69 -30.72 32.54
N LEU A 617 13.79 -30.22 31.31
CA LEU A 617 15.06 -29.91 30.67
C LEU A 617 15.81 -28.77 31.39
N GLY A 618 15.09 -27.73 31.79
CA GLY A 618 15.66 -26.55 32.44
C GLY A 618 15.89 -26.71 33.94
N ARG A 619 15.38 -27.81 34.53
CA ARG A 619 15.23 -28.01 35.99
C ARG A 619 14.49 -26.84 36.65
N LEU A 620 13.39 -26.42 36.02
CA LEU A 620 12.55 -25.30 36.47
C LEU A 620 11.35 -25.83 37.25
N GLN A 621 10.84 -25.03 38.18
CA GLN A 621 9.56 -25.30 38.81
C GLN A 621 8.43 -25.16 37.77
N ASN A 622 7.65 -26.22 37.58
CA ASN A 622 6.43 -26.17 36.75
C ASN A 622 5.30 -25.50 37.55
N LEU A 623 4.87 -24.31 37.12
CA LEU A 623 3.79 -23.54 37.76
C LEU A 623 2.40 -23.86 37.17
N GLY A 624 2.32 -24.80 36.22
CA GLY A 624 1.09 -25.16 35.51
C GLY A 624 0.69 -24.12 34.47
N THR A 625 -0.61 -24.02 34.20
CA THR A 625 -1.20 -23.15 33.19
C THR A 625 -2.01 -22.04 33.84
N LEU A 626 -1.82 -20.80 33.38
CA LEU A 626 -2.63 -19.65 33.74
C LEU A 626 -3.89 -19.60 32.86
N TYR A 627 -5.05 -19.80 33.49
CA TYR A 627 -6.35 -19.86 32.82
C TYR A 627 -7.03 -18.50 32.66
N TYR A 628 -7.64 -18.27 31.49
CA TYR A 628 -8.52 -17.12 31.29
C TYR A 628 -9.78 -17.24 32.14
N ARG A 629 -10.30 -16.12 32.63
CA ARG A 629 -11.61 -16.10 33.31
C ARG A 629 -12.70 -16.45 32.30
N LEU A 630 -13.56 -17.42 32.60
CA LEU A 630 -14.65 -17.90 31.74
C LEU A 630 -15.51 -16.77 31.13
N GLN A 631 -15.76 -15.70 31.89
CA GLN A 631 -16.59 -14.55 31.47
C GLN A 631 -15.81 -13.45 30.71
N ARG A 632 -14.49 -13.57 30.60
CA ARG A 632 -13.59 -12.57 29.97
C ARG A 632 -12.53 -13.25 29.11
N ARG A 633 -12.90 -14.35 28.44
CA ARG A 633 -12.01 -14.94 27.44
C ARG A 633 -11.78 -13.92 26.32
N PRO A 634 -10.54 -13.78 25.81
CA PRO A 634 -10.34 -13.13 24.52
C PRO A 634 -11.26 -13.81 23.50
N VAL A 635 -11.92 -13.02 22.66
CA VAL A 635 -12.63 -13.58 21.51
C VAL A 635 -11.57 -14.21 20.61
N THR A 636 -11.71 -15.50 20.32
CA THR A 636 -10.75 -16.33 19.58
C THR A 636 -11.00 -16.34 18.08
#